data_AF-A0A168R1L4-F1
#
_entry.id   AF-A0A168R1L4-F1
#
_cell.length_a   1.000
_cell.length_b   1.000
_cell.length_c   1.000
_cell.angle_alpha   90.00
_cell.angle_beta   90.00
_cell.angle_gamma   90.00
#
_symmetry.space_group_name_H-M   'P 1'
#
loop_
_entity.id
_entity.type
_entity.pdbx_description
1 polymer ?
#
loop_
_entity_poly.entity_id
_entity_poly.type
_entity_poly.pdbx_seq_one_letter_code
_entity_poly.pdbx_strand_id
1 'polypeptide(L)'
;MITDACGIAVHNEVSYRSIGLFKPRNPLEQRYKLLLSTFPGFMQAGSFFPDWGYQCLGYNQQSEDGNSLGAVYQNCHTGLIVFIFAVMSHDVADVKWHSLNGLDNYFVQVMAQMDFDGDYQQAHTVADTGAEFTLQHASPLKYLNETWQVPLQDLVNIYTLHYASNTDDSPRVPSKEHLRYCMTAAYAGIKLDLKFGKWLFNYYGAKSPFLVDQLNDYHKGGNNYFDNGGLHLKKQPPQGDSFYQQQDLDQLLSDNGIIAQLDDTTGLLTLTRASPPPPPPQQQANYQSVFQAPHFPPSSPSCQSVTPKASLPTLSISTSLAGYGHATVHGDFNGDGSTDLAISAPYHDLSDSTTMAGTVFIMNGPAHDTPPSTILANPFTESRFGWAMAVVDMNDDGIDDLAVSAPFPSGHVAVFYGSPAGLSTTPNRTLTGGRHDEGFGSTLARAGAHTLLVGCPYCTAHSLAQAGVVYLYGAGQRRRVFYSPTPMQYERFGSAMTVMDGGYTIIGAPGASVNNVVQVGKVYGFHDDRLQWVMAGQTKFEQFGSVLEGWRDEFLVVSSPTETTQRGLQQYWQGGRIRLYDWHLLDQAQNDIARDTGLLQARFGFRIINVGSGVICVTSQHDSHGARFSGAVHVYQFQ
;
A
#
# COMPACT_ATOMS: atom_id res chain seq x y z
N MET A 1 20.47 6.84 -15.12
CA MET A 1 21.61 7.46 -14.41
C MET A 1 21.18 8.13 -13.11
N ILE A 2 20.00 8.78 -13.02
CA ILE A 2 19.49 9.33 -11.73
C ILE A 2 18.30 8.52 -11.17
N THR A 3 17.79 7.56 -11.95
CA THR A 3 16.71 6.64 -11.56
C THR A 3 17.13 5.53 -10.61
N ASP A 4 18.44 5.40 -10.36
CA ASP A 4 19.04 4.42 -9.44
C ASP A 4 19.34 5.04 -8.07
N ALA A 5 19.02 6.33 -7.89
CA ALA A 5 18.95 7.01 -6.61
C ALA A 5 17.57 6.75 -5.97
N CYS A 6 17.48 6.91 -4.65
CA CYS A 6 16.24 6.65 -3.92
C CYS A 6 15.08 7.52 -4.46
N GLY A 7 13.86 6.97 -4.44
CA GLY A 7 12.72 7.47 -5.22
C GLY A 7 12.38 8.96 -4.95
N ILE A 8 12.62 9.84 -5.93
CA ILE A 8 12.43 11.30 -5.81
C ILE A 8 10.98 11.63 -5.42
N ALA A 9 9.99 11.10 -6.13
CA ALA A 9 8.57 11.30 -5.87
C ALA A 9 8.16 10.70 -4.52
N VAL A 10 8.73 9.55 -4.13
CA VAL A 10 8.47 8.91 -2.84
C VAL A 10 8.91 9.80 -1.68
N HIS A 11 10.14 10.33 -1.68
CA HIS A 11 10.59 11.22 -0.61
C HIS A 11 9.79 12.52 -0.57
N ASN A 12 9.44 13.06 -1.74
CA ASN A 12 8.57 14.22 -1.83
C ASN A 12 7.17 13.96 -1.27
N GLU A 13 6.60 12.77 -1.50
CA GLU A 13 5.32 12.35 -0.94
C GLU A 13 5.40 12.18 0.58
N VAL A 14 6.47 11.59 1.10
CA VAL A 14 6.67 11.45 2.54
C VAL A 14 6.75 12.82 3.20
N SER A 15 7.55 13.74 2.67
CA SER A 15 7.66 15.11 3.20
C SER A 15 6.34 15.88 3.08
N TYR A 16 5.64 15.77 1.95
CA TYR A 16 4.34 16.42 1.73
C TYR A 16 3.29 15.94 2.74
N ARG A 17 3.14 14.62 2.89
CA ARG A 17 2.21 14.04 3.87
C ARG A 17 2.62 14.40 5.30
N SER A 18 3.91 14.36 5.61
CA SER A 18 4.42 14.67 6.96
C SER A 18 4.08 16.10 7.40
N ILE A 19 4.02 17.08 6.50
CA ILE A 19 3.54 18.44 6.82
C ILE A 19 2.07 18.41 7.27
N GLY A 20 1.24 17.60 6.60
CA GLY A 20 -0.15 17.36 7.00
C GLY A 20 -0.22 16.78 8.41
N LEU A 21 0.56 15.73 8.68
CA LEU A 21 0.61 15.03 9.97
C LEU A 21 1.27 15.86 11.09
N PHE A 22 2.13 16.84 10.78
CA PHE A 22 2.92 17.55 11.77
C PHE A 22 2.04 18.43 12.68
N LYS A 23 2.03 18.10 13.98
CA LYS A 23 1.27 18.80 15.02
C LYS A 23 2.19 19.73 15.84
N PRO A 24 2.16 21.04 15.59
CA PRO A 24 3.01 21.98 16.33
C PRO A 24 2.57 22.09 17.79
N ARG A 25 3.53 21.98 18.71
CA ARG A 25 3.32 22.01 20.17
C ARG A 25 3.63 23.37 20.78
N ASN A 26 4.29 24.25 20.02
CA ASN A 26 4.68 25.59 20.45
C ASN A 26 4.68 26.57 19.25
N PRO A 27 4.73 27.90 19.49
CA PRO A 27 4.70 28.90 18.42
C PRO A 27 5.84 28.77 17.40
N LEU A 28 6.99 28.23 17.80
CA LEU A 28 8.14 28.03 16.90
C LEU A 28 7.86 26.90 15.91
N GLU A 29 7.35 25.76 16.38
CA GLU A 29 6.92 24.65 15.52
C GLU A 29 5.78 25.07 14.58
N GLN A 30 4.86 25.90 15.04
CA GLN A 30 3.79 26.43 14.20
C GLN A 30 4.35 27.29 13.06
N ARG A 31 5.38 28.08 13.35
CA ARG A 31 6.12 28.83 12.34
C ARG A 31 6.82 27.89 11.35
N TYR A 32 7.47 26.82 11.81
CA TYR A 32 8.09 25.84 10.90
C TYR A 32 7.06 25.16 9.98
N LYS A 33 5.91 24.72 10.51
CA LYS A 33 4.83 24.15 9.69
C LYS A 33 4.38 25.12 8.59
N LEU A 34 4.20 26.39 8.94
CA LEU A 34 3.83 27.44 7.98
C LEU A 34 4.92 27.66 6.91
N LEU A 35 6.20 27.67 7.31
CA LEU A 35 7.30 27.83 6.37
C LEU A 35 7.36 26.66 5.38
N LEU A 36 7.23 25.43 5.87
CA LEU A 36 7.27 24.22 5.04
C LEU A 36 6.15 24.19 3.98
N SER A 37 4.94 24.67 4.32
CA SER A 37 3.83 24.75 3.36
C SER A 37 3.89 25.96 2.42
N THR A 38 4.53 27.06 2.84
CA THR A 38 4.65 28.30 2.04
C THR A 38 5.73 28.20 0.97
N PHE A 39 6.77 27.39 1.20
CA PHE A 39 7.94 27.29 0.32
C PHE A 39 8.15 25.87 -0.25
N PRO A 40 7.17 25.32 -0.99
CA PRO A 40 7.24 23.94 -1.49
C PRO A 40 8.41 23.70 -2.44
N GLY A 41 8.87 24.72 -3.18
CA GLY A 41 10.03 24.58 -4.08
C GLY A 41 11.35 24.27 -3.37
N PHE A 42 11.56 24.82 -2.17
CA PHE A 42 12.71 24.48 -1.32
C PHE A 42 12.52 23.12 -0.65
N MET A 43 11.31 22.84 -0.17
CA MET A 43 11.00 21.58 0.51
C MET A 43 11.18 20.38 -0.44
N GLN A 44 10.68 20.50 -1.67
CA GLN A 44 10.74 19.39 -2.62
C GLN A 44 12.15 19.09 -3.10
N ALA A 45 12.94 20.14 -3.35
CA ALA A 45 14.35 20.00 -3.66
C ALA A 45 15.15 19.43 -2.47
N GLY A 46 14.85 19.86 -1.24
CA GLY A 46 15.51 19.34 -0.04
C GLY A 46 15.15 17.88 0.27
N SER A 47 13.94 17.43 -0.06
CA SER A 47 13.50 16.04 0.16
C SER A 47 14.26 15.02 -0.71
N PHE A 48 14.80 15.48 -1.84
CA PHE A 48 15.69 14.66 -2.68
C PHE A 48 17.16 14.81 -2.28
N PHE A 49 17.52 15.89 -1.58
CA PHE A 49 18.90 16.32 -1.52
C PHE A 49 19.87 15.29 -0.95
N PRO A 50 19.61 14.51 0.10
CA PRO A 50 20.52 13.43 0.51
C PRO A 50 21.03 12.53 -0.62
N ASP A 51 20.26 12.36 -1.69
CA ASP A 51 20.58 11.53 -2.83
C ASP A 51 21.14 12.25 -4.06
N TRP A 52 21.34 13.57 -3.97
CA TRP A 52 21.76 14.39 -5.10
C TRP A 52 23.03 13.86 -5.79
N GLY A 53 23.92 13.21 -5.03
CA GLY A 53 25.23 12.74 -5.45
C GLY A 53 25.27 11.26 -5.85
N TYR A 54 24.24 10.45 -5.61
CA TYR A 54 24.26 9.02 -5.91
C TYR A 54 24.32 8.77 -7.41
N GLN A 55 25.41 8.12 -7.84
CA GLN A 55 25.78 7.96 -9.25
C GLN A 55 25.87 9.29 -10.02
N CYS A 56 25.83 10.44 -9.33
CA CYS A 56 25.95 11.75 -9.92
C CYS A 56 27.37 12.26 -9.79
N LEU A 57 28.17 11.93 -10.81
CA LEU A 57 29.54 12.41 -10.99
C LEU A 57 30.49 12.06 -9.82
N GLY A 58 30.23 10.94 -9.13
CA GLY A 58 31.15 10.34 -8.15
C GLY A 58 31.10 10.89 -6.73
N TYR A 59 30.02 11.60 -6.35
CA TYR A 59 29.87 12.23 -5.03
C TYR A 59 28.97 11.47 -4.06
N ASN A 60 28.84 10.14 -4.22
CA ASN A 60 28.00 9.29 -3.36
C ASN A 60 28.27 9.50 -1.85
N GLN A 61 29.54 9.57 -1.45
CA GLN A 61 29.90 9.74 -0.03
C GLN A 61 29.51 11.12 0.51
N GLN A 62 29.68 12.16 -0.31
CA GLN A 62 29.33 13.52 0.06
C GLN A 62 27.81 13.70 0.14
N SER A 63 27.07 12.96 -0.70
CA SER A 63 25.61 12.84 -0.64
C SER A 63 25.17 12.36 0.74
N GLU A 64 25.75 11.25 1.22
CA GLU A 64 25.49 10.65 2.54
C GLU A 64 25.88 11.56 3.72
N ASP A 65 27.04 12.20 3.64
CA ASP A 65 27.51 13.11 4.69
C ASP A 65 26.57 14.35 4.81
N GLY A 66 25.78 14.62 3.76
CA GLY A 66 24.73 15.63 3.66
C GLY A 66 23.63 15.55 4.73
N ASN A 67 23.41 14.37 5.30
CA ASN A 67 22.35 14.11 6.29
C ASN A 67 22.69 14.72 7.66
N SER A 68 23.99 14.94 7.93
CA SER A 68 24.50 15.47 9.20
C SER A 68 24.58 17.01 9.27
N LEU A 69 24.11 17.71 8.22
CA LEU A 69 24.43 19.12 7.96
C LEU A 69 23.65 20.16 8.78
N GLY A 70 22.53 19.78 9.40
CA GLY A 70 21.63 20.72 10.11
C GLY A 70 22.22 21.36 11.38
N ALA A 71 23.33 20.85 11.91
CA ALA A 71 23.85 21.23 13.22
C ALA A 71 24.86 22.39 13.23
N VAL A 72 25.33 22.87 12.07
CA VAL A 72 26.58 23.66 11.99
C VAL A 72 26.38 25.11 11.50
N TYR A 73 25.26 25.46 10.87
CA TYR A 73 25.10 26.76 10.19
C TYR A 73 24.27 27.78 10.98
N GLN A 74 24.84 28.96 11.29
CA GLN A 74 24.21 29.99 12.13
C GLN A 74 23.47 31.09 11.34
N ASN A 75 23.71 31.23 10.04
CA ASN A 75 23.10 32.26 9.18
C ASN A 75 21.99 31.68 8.29
N CYS A 76 20.93 31.17 8.92
CA CYS A 76 19.83 30.53 8.18
C CYS A 76 18.75 31.54 7.77
N HIS A 77 18.59 31.73 6.46
CA HIS A 77 17.39 32.37 5.90
C HIS A 77 16.27 31.35 5.69
N THR A 78 15.06 31.84 5.48
CA THR A 78 13.83 31.03 5.44
C THR A 78 13.89 29.86 4.45
N GLY A 79 14.45 30.07 3.25
CA GLY A 79 14.54 29.02 2.22
C GLY A 79 15.48 27.88 2.63
N LEU A 80 16.62 28.22 3.24
CA LEU A 80 17.57 27.24 3.74
C LEU A 80 17.00 26.42 4.91
N ILE A 81 16.25 27.05 5.81
CA ILE A 81 15.56 26.34 6.90
C ILE A 81 14.62 25.28 6.34
N VAL A 82 13.77 25.66 5.40
CA VAL A 82 12.81 24.74 4.76
C VAL A 82 13.52 23.60 4.05
N PHE A 83 14.62 23.89 3.35
CA PHE A 83 15.43 22.89 2.67
C PHE A 83 16.04 21.87 3.64
N ILE A 84 16.63 22.31 4.76
CA ILE A 84 17.24 21.43 5.77
C ILE A 84 16.19 20.57 6.48
N PHE A 85 15.02 21.12 6.80
CA PHE A 85 13.94 20.30 7.38
C PHE A 85 13.48 19.20 6.42
N ALA A 86 13.51 19.45 5.12
CA ALA A 86 13.17 18.44 4.12
C ALA A 86 14.26 17.36 3.98
N VAL A 87 15.54 17.72 4.10
CA VAL A 87 16.65 16.77 4.24
C VAL A 87 16.42 15.84 5.43
N MET A 88 16.07 16.38 6.60
CA MET A 88 15.78 15.55 7.78
C MET A 88 14.57 14.63 7.60
N SER A 89 13.55 15.08 6.86
CA SER A 89 12.38 14.27 6.52
C SER A 89 12.76 13.09 5.62
N HIS A 90 13.66 13.31 4.67
CA HIS A 90 14.26 12.26 3.86
C HIS A 90 14.95 11.21 4.75
N ASP A 91 15.86 11.61 5.64
CA ASP A 91 16.64 10.68 6.47
C ASP A 91 15.75 9.70 7.26
N VAL A 92 14.65 10.22 7.82
CA VAL A 92 13.69 9.40 8.58
C VAL A 92 12.96 8.41 7.66
N ALA A 93 12.63 8.83 6.44
CA ALA A 93 12.01 7.97 5.44
C ALA A 93 12.98 6.88 5.00
N ASP A 94 14.23 7.24 4.74
CA ASP A 94 15.27 6.40 4.19
C ASP A 94 15.68 5.25 5.13
N VAL A 95 15.86 5.55 6.43
CA VAL A 95 16.13 4.54 7.47
C VAL A 95 15.05 3.44 7.49
N LYS A 96 13.78 3.83 7.34
CA LYS A 96 12.65 2.88 7.28
C LYS A 96 12.50 2.24 5.90
N TRP A 97 12.94 2.89 4.84
CA TRP A 97 12.88 2.30 3.51
C TRP A 97 13.90 1.15 3.41
N HIS A 98 15.15 1.44 3.77
CA HIS A 98 16.29 0.53 3.61
C HIS A 98 16.59 -0.38 4.80
N SER A 99 15.88 -0.28 5.92
CA SER A 99 16.18 -1.07 7.14
C SER A 99 17.56 -0.75 7.73
N LEU A 100 17.96 0.53 7.73
CA LEU A 100 19.29 0.95 8.22
C LEU A 100 19.41 0.81 9.75
N ASN A 101 20.64 0.74 10.27
CA ASN A 101 20.96 0.68 11.70
C ASN A 101 20.52 -0.59 12.45
N GLY A 102 20.54 -1.75 11.78
CA GLY A 102 20.18 -3.04 12.40
C GLY A 102 18.68 -3.17 12.68
N LEU A 103 17.88 -2.34 12.03
CA LEU A 103 16.44 -2.35 12.06
C LEU A 103 15.91 -3.45 11.14
N ASP A 104 15.59 -4.62 11.68
CA ASP A 104 14.98 -5.70 10.92
C ASP A 104 13.50 -5.42 10.62
N ASN A 105 12.97 -5.92 9.51
CA ASN A 105 11.54 -5.88 9.12
C ASN A 105 11.02 -4.56 8.48
N TYR A 106 11.84 -3.76 7.81
CA TYR A 106 11.33 -2.60 7.07
C TYR A 106 11.27 -2.82 5.55
N PHE A 107 10.85 -1.80 4.78
CA PHE A 107 10.17 -1.99 3.49
C PHE A 107 10.94 -2.87 2.51
N VAL A 108 12.19 -2.51 2.20
CA VAL A 108 13.01 -3.26 1.23
C VAL A 108 13.38 -4.65 1.76
N GLN A 109 13.68 -4.79 3.05
CA GLN A 109 14.01 -6.09 3.63
C GLN A 109 12.82 -7.04 3.59
N VAL A 110 11.63 -6.57 3.94
CA VAL A 110 10.41 -7.39 3.84
C VAL A 110 10.09 -7.65 2.40
N MET A 111 10.18 -6.67 1.50
CA MET A 111 10.00 -6.89 0.08
C MET A 111 10.99 -7.93 -0.47
N ALA A 112 12.25 -7.94 -0.01
CA ALA A 112 13.24 -8.93 -0.42
C ALA A 112 12.82 -10.35 -0.02
N GLN A 113 12.37 -10.52 1.23
CA GLN A 113 11.82 -11.80 1.69
C GLN A 113 10.50 -12.15 0.98
N MET A 114 9.72 -11.14 0.59
CA MET A 114 8.39 -11.29 0.01
C MET A 114 8.37 -11.60 -1.47
N ASP A 115 9.23 -10.97 -2.28
CA ASP A 115 9.14 -11.02 -3.74
C ASP A 115 10.48 -11.40 -4.41
N PHE A 116 11.58 -11.46 -3.65
CA PHE A 116 12.94 -11.64 -4.19
C PHE A 116 13.77 -12.74 -3.53
N ASP A 117 13.15 -13.67 -2.79
CA ASP A 117 13.83 -14.87 -2.23
C ASP A 117 14.96 -14.50 -1.25
N GLY A 118 14.79 -13.36 -0.57
CA GLY A 118 15.78 -12.77 0.31
C GLY A 118 16.89 -11.99 -0.40
N ASP A 119 16.86 -11.85 -1.74
CA ASP A 119 17.78 -11.01 -2.50
C ASP A 119 17.46 -9.52 -2.27
N TYR A 120 18.14 -8.97 -1.26
CA TYR A 120 18.02 -7.56 -0.90
C TYR A 120 18.43 -6.61 -2.03
N GLN A 121 19.46 -6.95 -2.82
CA GLN A 121 19.97 -6.04 -3.85
C GLN A 121 18.99 -5.91 -5.02
N GLN A 122 18.40 -7.03 -5.42
CA GLN A 122 17.36 -7.02 -6.43
C GLN A 122 16.10 -6.29 -5.93
N ALA A 123 15.70 -6.55 -4.69
CA ALA A 123 14.57 -5.87 -4.07
C ALA A 123 14.80 -4.36 -4.00
N HIS A 124 15.94 -3.92 -3.49
CA HIS A 124 16.33 -2.51 -3.41
C HIS A 124 16.19 -1.79 -4.75
N THR A 125 16.75 -2.38 -5.82
CA THR A 125 16.65 -1.83 -7.18
C THR A 125 15.19 -1.69 -7.64
N VAL A 126 14.33 -2.65 -7.30
CA VAL A 126 12.91 -2.61 -7.68
C VAL A 126 12.12 -1.64 -6.81
N ALA A 127 12.45 -1.52 -5.52
CA ALA A 127 11.79 -0.61 -4.61
C ALA A 127 12.01 0.83 -5.05
N ASP A 128 13.27 1.25 -5.19
CA ASP A 128 13.60 2.67 -5.37
C ASP A 128 13.02 3.22 -6.67
N THR A 129 13.22 2.50 -7.77
CA THR A 129 12.68 2.94 -9.07
C THR A 129 11.21 2.58 -9.23
N GLY A 130 10.78 1.42 -8.74
CA GLY A 130 9.41 0.95 -8.93
C GLY A 130 8.39 1.69 -8.07
N ALA A 131 8.81 2.21 -6.92
CA ALA A 131 7.94 2.97 -6.03
C ALA A 131 7.53 4.30 -6.67
N GLU A 132 8.41 4.96 -7.44
CA GLU A 132 8.08 6.15 -8.24
C GLU A 132 6.88 5.87 -9.15
N PHE A 133 6.97 4.80 -9.93
CA PHE A 133 5.97 4.45 -10.93
C PHE A 133 4.68 3.93 -10.32
N THR A 134 4.79 3.20 -9.22
CA THR A 134 3.64 2.73 -8.44
C THR A 134 2.91 3.91 -7.79
N LEU A 135 3.65 4.86 -7.24
CA LEU A 135 3.10 6.08 -6.67
C LEU A 135 2.40 6.94 -7.73
N GLN A 136 3.01 7.11 -8.91
CA GLN A 136 2.44 7.87 -10.02
C GLN A 136 1.25 7.16 -10.68
N HIS A 137 1.16 5.83 -10.58
CA HIS A 137 -0.04 5.08 -10.94
C HIS A 137 -1.17 5.35 -9.95
N ALA A 138 -0.87 5.30 -8.65
CA ALA A 138 -1.84 5.46 -7.57
C ALA A 138 -2.32 6.91 -7.35
N SER A 139 -1.46 7.90 -7.63
CA SER A 139 -1.72 9.32 -7.37
C SER A 139 -1.25 10.19 -8.53
N PRO A 140 -1.98 11.26 -8.88
CA PRO A 140 -1.55 12.20 -9.93
C PRO A 140 -0.44 13.16 -9.47
N LEU A 141 -0.04 13.14 -8.20
CA LEU A 141 1.05 13.94 -7.61
C LEU A 141 0.99 15.45 -7.91
N LYS A 142 -0.23 16.01 -7.93
CA LYS A 142 -0.50 17.43 -8.30
C LYS A 142 0.16 18.47 -7.38
N TYR A 143 0.60 18.05 -6.18
CA TYR A 143 1.29 18.93 -5.24
C TYR A 143 2.76 19.17 -5.62
N LEU A 144 3.34 18.34 -6.51
CA LEU A 144 4.69 18.55 -7.01
C LEU A 144 4.75 19.86 -7.80
N ASN A 145 5.59 20.77 -7.32
CA ASN A 145 5.63 22.13 -7.80
C ASN A 145 6.29 22.20 -9.17
N GLU A 146 5.87 23.14 -10.01
CA GLU A 146 6.53 23.42 -11.28
C GLU A 146 7.82 24.22 -11.10
N THR A 147 8.16 24.61 -9.87
CA THR A 147 9.43 25.28 -9.54
C THR A 147 10.12 24.65 -8.34
N TRP A 148 11.41 24.32 -8.49
CA TRP A 148 12.32 23.98 -7.40
C TRP A 148 13.28 25.12 -7.11
N GLN A 149 13.65 25.27 -5.84
CA GLN A 149 14.57 26.29 -5.36
C GLN A 149 15.67 25.62 -4.53
N VAL A 150 16.94 25.79 -4.93
CA VAL A 150 18.08 25.11 -4.33
C VAL A 150 19.12 26.14 -3.85
N PRO A 151 19.43 26.21 -2.55
CA PRO A 151 20.37 27.19 -1.99
C PRO A 151 21.82 26.76 -2.19
N LEU A 152 22.30 26.71 -3.45
CA LEU A 152 23.61 26.11 -3.79
C LEU A 152 24.79 26.70 -3.00
N GLN A 153 24.85 28.02 -2.84
CA GLN A 153 25.96 28.64 -2.12
C GLN A 153 25.98 28.28 -0.64
N ASP A 154 24.80 28.21 -0.01
CA ASP A 154 24.71 27.78 1.39
C ASP A 154 25.15 26.31 1.53
N LEU A 155 24.76 25.45 0.59
CA LEU A 155 25.18 24.05 0.57
C LEU A 155 26.71 23.91 0.48
N VAL A 156 27.35 24.65 -0.42
CA VAL A 156 28.82 24.69 -0.53
C VAL A 156 29.46 25.16 0.77
N ASN A 157 28.92 26.23 1.38
CA ASN A 157 29.43 26.76 2.66
C ASN A 157 29.27 25.74 3.79
N ILE A 158 28.14 25.04 3.83
CA ILE A 158 27.83 24.00 4.81
C ILE A 158 28.80 22.83 4.69
N TYR A 159 29.03 22.30 3.48
CA TYR A 159 30.04 21.25 3.26
C TYR A 159 31.46 21.75 3.61
N THR A 160 31.77 23.01 3.28
CA THR A 160 33.06 23.61 3.65
C THR A 160 33.26 23.61 5.16
N LEU A 161 32.25 23.98 5.94
CA LEU A 161 32.30 23.93 7.40
C LEU A 161 32.38 22.50 7.94
N HIS A 162 31.59 21.58 7.39
CA HIS A 162 31.57 20.18 7.80
C HIS A 162 32.94 19.52 7.61
N TYR A 163 33.60 19.78 6.49
CA TYR A 163 34.92 19.22 6.19
C TYR A 163 36.10 20.07 6.68
N ALA A 164 35.88 21.25 7.26
CA ALA A 164 36.94 22.14 7.74
C ALA A 164 37.85 21.50 8.81
N SER A 165 37.38 20.46 9.51
CA SER A 165 38.14 19.73 10.54
C SER A 165 38.87 18.48 10.02
N ASN A 166 38.64 18.08 8.77
CA ASN A 166 39.27 16.89 8.19
C ASN A 166 40.62 17.26 7.55
N THR A 167 41.70 16.65 8.04
CA THR A 167 43.09 16.86 7.58
C THR A 167 43.48 16.00 6.37
N ASP A 168 42.50 15.38 5.72
CA ASP A 168 42.71 14.45 4.59
C ASP A 168 42.70 15.23 3.28
N ASP A 169 43.77 15.12 2.49
CA ASP A 169 44.17 15.98 1.34
C ASP A 169 43.26 15.90 0.07
N SER A 170 42.00 15.50 0.20
CA SER A 170 41.08 15.37 -0.95
C SER A 170 39.90 16.36 -0.81
N PRO A 171 39.58 17.18 -1.83
CA PRO A 171 38.46 18.11 -1.76
C PRO A 171 37.14 17.33 -1.68
N ARG A 172 36.56 17.24 -0.49
CA ARG A 172 35.23 16.64 -0.26
C ARG A 172 34.09 17.65 -0.44
N VAL A 173 34.40 18.92 -0.71
CA VAL A 173 33.39 19.96 -0.92
C VAL A 173 32.92 19.91 -2.38
N PRO A 174 31.63 19.65 -2.67
CA PRO A 174 31.11 19.71 -4.03
C PRO A 174 31.12 21.15 -4.55
N SER A 175 31.46 21.32 -5.83
CA SER A 175 31.42 22.64 -6.46
C SER A 175 29.97 23.09 -6.72
N LYS A 176 29.77 24.41 -6.85
CA LYS A 176 28.45 25.00 -7.14
C LYS A 176 27.88 24.48 -8.47
N GLU A 177 28.72 24.32 -9.49
CA GLU A 177 28.30 23.80 -10.80
C GLU A 177 27.94 22.31 -10.75
N HIS A 178 28.63 21.53 -9.91
CA HIS A 178 28.30 20.13 -9.69
C HIS A 178 26.91 20.00 -9.08
N LEU A 179 26.67 20.68 -7.95
CA LEU A 179 25.36 20.67 -7.29
C LEU A 179 24.27 21.17 -8.24
N ARG A 180 24.57 22.21 -9.05
CA ARG A 180 23.66 22.72 -10.06
C ARG A 180 23.27 21.65 -11.08
N TYR A 181 24.24 20.92 -11.64
CA TYR A 181 23.98 19.88 -12.62
C TYR A 181 23.13 18.75 -12.01
N CYS A 182 23.54 18.18 -10.88
CA CYS A 182 22.85 17.06 -10.26
C CYS A 182 21.41 17.41 -9.85
N MET A 183 21.20 18.58 -9.26
CA MET A 183 19.86 19.03 -8.88
C MET A 183 18.99 19.36 -10.10
N THR A 184 19.57 19.87 -11.19
CA THR A 184 18.85 20.08 -12.46
C THR A 184 18.40 18.74 -13.06
N ALA A 185 19.28 17.75 -13.01
CA ALA A 185 19.04 16.44 -13.59
C ALA A 185 18.01 15.64 -12.77
N ALA A 186 18.02 15.78 -11.43
CA ALA A 186 16.97 15.26 -10.56
C ALA A 186 15.59 15.90 -10.82
N TYR A 187 15.56 17.23 -10.96
CA TYR A 187 14.34 17.94 -11.34
C TYR A 187 13.83 17.50 -12.73
N ALA A 188 14.73 17.22 -13.68
CA ALA A 188 14.34 16.63 -14.96
C ALA A 188 13.73 15.23 -14.78
N GLY A 189 14.37 14.39 -13.95
CA GLY A 189 13.93 13.04 -13.64
C GLY A 189 12.49 12.99 -13.14
N ILE A 190 12.14 13.77 -12.12
CA ILE A 190 10.77 13.79 -11.56
C ILE A 190 9.73 14.33 -12.57
N LYS A 191 10.11 15.26 -13.45
CA LYS A 191 9.21 15.76 -14.51
C LYS A 191 8.99 14.74 -15.63
N LEU A 192 9.96 13.88 -15.90
CA LEU A 192 9.82 12.75 -16.80
C LEU A 192 8.95 11.65 -16.18
N ASP A 193 9.14 11.35 -14.89
CA ASP A 193 8.29 10.42 -14.15
C ASP A 193 6.82 10.83 -14.20
N LEU A 194 6.52 12.10 -13.95
CA LEU A 194 5.15 12.62 -14.05
C LEU A 194 4.49 12.41 -15.43
N LYS A 195 5.29 12.32 -16.51
CA LYS A 195 4.79 12.08 -17.88
C LYS A 195 4.70 10.59 -18.22
N PHE A 196 5.70 9.79 -17.83
CA PHE A 196 5.87 8.42 -18.33
C PHE A 196 5.74 7.33 -17.26
N GLY A 197 5.75 7.67 -15.97
CA GLY A 197 5.77 6.74 -14.86
C GLY A 197 4.60 5.74 -14.87
N LYS A 198 3.41 6.19 -15.29
CA LYS A 198 2.23 5.32 -15.44
C LYS A 198 2.44 4.17 -16.42
N TRP A 199 3.28 4.35 -17.44
CA TRP A 199 3.57 3.30 -18.42
C TRP A 199 4.59 2.28 -17.87
N LEU A 200 5.54 2.76 -17.07
CA LEU A 200 6.56 1.92 -16.42
C LEU A 200 6.04 1.14 -15.21
N PHE A 201 4.88 1.55 -14.66
CA PHE A 201 4.19 0.82 -13.60
C PHE A 201 4.00 -0.67 -13.92
N ASN A 202 3.57 -1.01 -15.14
CA ASN A 202 3.36 -2.42 -15.52
C ASN A 202 4.64 -3.25 -15.42
N TYR A 203 5.80 -2.65 -15.67
CA TYR A 203 7.08 -3.35 -15.61
C TYR A 203 7.54 -3.55 -14.16
N TYR A 204 7.49 -2.51 -13.33
CA TYR A 204 7.95 -2.58 -11.95
C TYR A 204 6.93 -3.18 -10.98
N GLY A 205 5.64 -2.89 -11.15
CA GLY A 205 4.56 -3.52 -10.40
C GLY A 205 4.48 -5.03 -10.64
N ALA A 206 4.89 -5.49 -11.83
CA ALA A 206 5.03 -6.92 -12.12
C ALA A 206 6.30 -7.55 -11.53
N LYS A 207 7.22 -6.78 -10.95
CA LYS A 207 8.38 -7.35 -10.22
C LYS A 207 8.11 -7.53 -8.74
N SER A 208 7.21 -6.74 -8.16
CA SER A 208 6.94 -6.73 -6.73
C SER A 208 5.47 -6.41 -6.45
N PRO A 209 4.62 -7.42 -6.19
CA PRO A 209 3.24 -7.23 -5.76
C PRO A 209 3.20 -6.62 -4.36
N PHE A 210 4.18 -6.95 -3.50
CA PHE A 210 4.32 -6.29 -2.20
C PHE A 210 4.47 -4.79 -2.38
N LEU A 211 5.26 -4.32 -3.34
CA LEU A 211 5.40 -2.90 -3.62
C LEU A 211 4.06 -2.28 -4.02
N VAL A 212 3.30 -2.90 -4.91
CA VAL A 212 1.99 -2.37 -5.35
C VAL A 212 1.00 -2.27 -4.19
N ASP A 213 0.90 -3.35 -3.41
CA ASP A 213 -0.10 -3.46 -2.34
C ASP A 213 0.28 -2.65 -1.11
N GLN A 214 1.59 -2.59 -0.81
CA GLN A 214 2.08 -2.10 0.47
C GLN A 214 2.72 -0.71 0.35
N LEU A 215 2.95 -0.15 -0.85
CA LEU A 215 3.59 1.18 -0.97
C LEU A 215 2.84 2.28 -0.21
N ASN A 216 1.51 2.23 -0.13
CA ASN A 216 0.73 3.21 0.63
C ASN A 216 0.49 2.81 2.09
N ASP A 217 0.55 1.52 2.35
CA ASP A 217 -0.03 0.91 3.54
C ASP A 217 1.07 0.51 4.54
N TYR A 218 2.26 0.17 4.05
CA TYR A 218 3.44 -0.20 4.82
C TYR A 218 3.97 0.98 5.61
N HIS A 219 3.83 0.90 6.94
CA HIS A 219 4.51 1.72 7.94
C HIS A 219 4.76 3.20 7.56
N LYS A 220 3.71 3.90 7.10
CA LYS A 220 3.73 5.36 6.93
C LYS A 220 3.33 6.07 8.22
N GLY A 221 4.29 6.78 8.84
CA GLY A 221 4.06 7.90 9.77
C GLY A 221 4.58 7.69 11.19
N GLY A 222 5.56 8.52 11.60
CA GLY A 222 6.38 8.40 12.82
C GLY A 222 5.69 8.22 14.19
N ASN A 223 6.39 7.52 15.09
CA ASN A 223 6.55 7.94 16.48
C ASN A 223 7.87 7.43 17.09
N ASN A 224 8.62 8.38 17.67
CA ASN A 224 9.71 8.30 18.65
C ASN A 224 10.55 7.00 18.74
N TYR A 225 11.66 6.95 18.01
CA TYR A 225 12.94 6.41 18.51
C TYR A 225 14.07 7.04 17.69
N PHE A 226 14.58 8.18 18.17
CA PHE A 226 15.91 8.64 17.81
C PHE A 226 16.84 8.10 18.88
N ASP A 227 17.63 7.07 18.54
CA ASP A 227 18.83 6.77 19.28
C ASP A 227 19.98 6.50 18.32
N ASN A 228 21.14 7.01 18.72
CA ASN A 228 22.32 7.30 17.91
C ASN A 228 22.85 6.11 17.10
N GLY A 229 23.23 6.36 15.85
CA GLY A 229 24.00 5.41 15.05
C GLY A 229 24.69 6.10 13.88
N GLY A 230 25.97 6.45 14.04
CA GLY A 230 26.81 6.93 12.95
C GLY A 230 27.17 5.79 12.01
N LEU A 231 26.97 5.99 10.71
CA LEU A 231 27.37 5.04 9.68
C LEU A 231 28.76 5.43 9.14
N HIS A 232 29.71 4.49 9.23
CA HIS A 232 31.00 4.57 8.56
C HIS A 232 31.02 3.62 7.38
N LEU A 233 31.24 4.13 6.17
CA LEU A 233 31.70 3.36 5.02
C LEU A 233 32.95 4.02 4.43
N LYS A 234 34.04 3.25 4.31
CA LYS A 234 35.31 3.64 3.69
C LYS A 234 35.45 2.93 2.33
N LYS A 235 35.64 3.68 1.24
CA LYS A 235 36.92 3.92 0.52
C LYS A 235 36.67 4.31 -0.95
N GLN A 236 37.28 5.43 -1.37
CA GLN A 236 37.35 6.00 -2.74
C GLN A 236 38.23 5.19 -3.73
N PRO A 237 38.14 5.50 -5.04
CA PRO A 237 39.25 6.16 -5.74
C PRO A 237 38.85 7.45 -6.51
N PRO A 238 39.80 8.21 -7.08
CA PRO A 238 39.77 9.68 -7.03
C PRO A 238 39.66 10.45 -8.37
N GLN A 239 39.40 11.76 -8.21
CA GLN A 239 39.85 12.95 -8.97
C GLN A 239 39.15 13.39 -10.27
N GLY A 240 38.50 14.56 -10.17
CA GLY A 240 38.60 15.63 -11.18
C GLY A 240 37.31 16.43 -11.41
N ASP A 241 37.29 17.69 -10.97
CA ASP A 241 36.31 18.73 -11.35
C ASP A 241 36.31 19.08 -12.87
N SER A 242 37.08 18.37 -13.69
CA SER A 242 37.46 18.81 -15.05
C SER A 242 36.66 18.20 -16.19
N PHE A 243 35.46 17.65 -15.96
CA PHE A 243 34.79 16.82 -16.98
C PHE A 243 33.40 17.27 -17.47
N TYR A 244 32.91 18.45 -17.11
CA TYR A 244 31.58 18.88 -17.57
C TYR A 244 31.63 20.22 -18.27
N GLN A 245 31.24 20.21 -19.54
CA GLN A 245 31.11 21.44 -20.32
C GLN A 245 29.71 22.00 -20.10
N GLN A 246 29.59 23.33 -20.09
CA GLN A 246 28.30 24.05 -20.09
C GLN A 246 27.30 23.45 -21.11
N GLN A 247 27.81 22.88 -22.20
CA GLN A 247 27.06 22.17 -23.24
C GLN A 247 26.22 20.99 -22.72
N ASP A 248 26.70 20.20 -21.75
CA ASP A 248 25.97 19.05 -21.21
C ASP A 248 24.76 19.50 -20.37
N LEU A 249 24.94 20.59 -19.61
CA LEU A 249 23.85 21.23 -18.87
C LEU A 249 22.85 21.88 -19.83
N ASP A 250 23.33 22.59 -20.84
CA ASP A 250 22.48 23.24 -21.85
C ASP A 250 21.64 22.20 -22.61
N GLN A 251 22.22 21.05 -22.95
CA GLN A 251 21.52 19.93 -23.59
C GLN A 251 20.43 19.35 -22.66
N LEU A 252 20.76 19.08 -21.39
CA LEU A 252 19.81 18.60 -20.39
C LEU A 252 18.61 19.55 -20.22
N LEU A 253 18.87 20.85 -20.16
CA LEU A 253 17.85 21.88 -20.04
C LEU A 253 16.96 21.95 -21.30
N SER A 254 17.57 21.88 -22.48
CA SER A 254 16.88 21.94 -23.77
C SER A 254 15.97 20.73 -23.99
N ASP A 255 16.50 19.51 -23.80
CA ASP A 255 15.77 18.26 -24.07
C ASP A 255 14.53 18.08 -23.17
N ASN A 256 14.57 18.67 -21.97
CA ASN A 256 13.53 18.51 -20.97
C ASN A 256 12.63 19.75 -20.82
N GLY A 257 12.92 20.84 -21.54
CA GLY A 257 12.17 22.09 -21.44
C GLY A 257 12.25 22.70 -20.04
N ILE A 258 13.45 22.77 -19.46
CA ILE A 258 13.68 23.30 -18.11
C ILE A 258 14.40 24.64 -18.22
N ILE A 259 13.96 25.61 -17.43
CA ILE A 259 14.60 26.91 -17.26
C ILE A 259 15.34 26.88 -15.93
N ALA A 260 16.66 26.97 -15.97
CA ALA A 260 17.51 27.09 -14.78
C ALA A 260 18.06 28.51 -14.65
N GLN A 261 17.65 29.21 -13.59
CA GLN A 261 18.12 30.56 -13.27
C GLN A 261 18.97 30.51 -12.01
N LEU A 262 20.23 30.92 -12.12
CA LEU A 262 21.12 31.07 -10.98
C LEU A 262 21.26 32.55 -10.64
N ASP A 263 20.93 32.93 -9.42
CA ASP A 263 21.29 34.24 -8.89
C ASP A 263 22.72 34.17 -8.35
N ASP A 264 23.65 34.85 -9.00
CA ASP A 264 25.06 34.86 -8.61
C ASP A 264 25.33 35.61 -7.31
N THR A 265 24.42 36.49 -6.89
CA THR A 265 24.55 37.27 -5.65
C THR A 265 24.17 36.43 -4.44
N THR A 266 23.05 35.70 -4.54
CA THR A 266 22.53 34.89 -3.43
C THR A 266 22.95 33.43 -3.51
N GLY A 267 23.38 32.97 -4.69
CA GLY A 267 23.68 31.57 -4.95
C GLY A 267 22.45 30.66 -5.08
N LEU A 268 21.26 31.24 -5.22
CA LEU A 268 20.00 30.51 -5.34
C LEU A 268 19.80 30.03 -6.78
N LEU A 269 19.65 28.71 -6.94
CA LEU A 269 19.22 28.09 -8.19
C LEU A 269 17.70 27.94 -8.19
N THR A 270 17.04 28.47 -9.22
CA THR A 270 15.60 28.29 -9.47
C THR A 270 15.42 27.47 -10.74
N LEU A 271 14.80 26.31 -10.62
CA LEU A 271 14.49 25.39 -11.72
C LEU A 271 13.00 25.43 -12.00
N THR A 272 12.60 25.81 -13.20
CA THR A 272 11.18 25.91 -13.57
C THR A 272 10.92 25.18 -14.88
N ARG A 273 9.78 24.50 -14.98
CA ARG A 273 9.33 23.89 -16.24
C ARG A 273 8.91 25.00 -17.21
N ALA A 274 9.45 24.98 -18.43
CA ALA A 274 9.00 25.90 -19.48
C ALA A 274 7.52 25.63 -19.81
N SER A 275 6.71 26.69 -19.87
CA SER A 275 5.30 26.58 -20.28
C SER A 275 5.21 25.89 -21.65
N PRO A 276 4.35 24.85 -21.81
CA PRO A 276 4.17 24.26 -23.13
C PRO A 276 3.54 25.29 -24.09
N PRO A 277 3.89 25.28 -25.39
CA PRO A 277 3.09 26.00 -26.36
C PRO A 277 1.64 25.49 -26.32
N PRO A 278 0.64 26.35 -26.59
CA PRO A 278 -0.76 25.93 -26.60
C PRO A 278 -0.93 24.75 -27.56
N PRO A 279 -1.75 23.74 -27.19
CA PRO A 279 -1.92 22.58 -28.04
C PRO A 279 -2.46 23.03 -29.40
N PRO A 280 -1.97 22.48 -30.53
CA PRO A 280 -2.67 22.65 -31.79
C PRO A 280 -4.12 22.14 -31.61
N PRO A 281 -5.12 22.78 -32.25
CA PRO A 281 -6.52 22.39 -32.12
C PRO A 281 -6.64 20.89 -32.32
N GLN A 282 -7.13 20.20 -31.29
CA GLN A 282 -7.28 18.76 -31.29
C GLN A 282 -8.18 18.36 -32.46
N GLN A 283 -7.61 17.80 -33.53
CA GLN A 283 -8.36 16.82 -34.29
C GLN A 283 -8.55 15.65 -33.34
N GLN A 284 -9.80 15.40 -32.94
CA GLN A 284 -10.19 14.18 -32.28
C GLN A 284 -9.70 13.01 -33.13
N ALA A 285 -8.57 12.43 -32.75
CA ALA A 285 -8.20 11.12 -33.21
C ALA A 285 -9.23 10.18 -32.59
N ASN A 286 -10.17 9.72 -33.43
CA ASN A 286 -11.09 8.65 -33.11
C ASN A 286 -10.29 7.38 -32.81
N TYR A 287 -9.81 7.22 -31.58
CA TYR A 287 -9.44 5.92 -31.04
C TYR A 287 -10.73 5.17 -30.67
N GLN A 288 -11.51 4.82 -31.69
CA GLN A 288 -12.38 3.66 -31.64
C GLN A 288 -11.59 2.47 -32.21
N SER A 289 -10.53 2.08 -31.52
CA SER A 289 -9.96 0.75 -31.72
C SER A 289 -10.80 -0.25 -30.93
N VAL A 290 -11.64 -0.90 -31.70
CA VAL A 290 -12.54 -2.02 -31.43
C VAL A 290 -11.91 -3.09 -30.52
N PHE A 291 -12.34 -3.15 -29.26
CA PHE A 291 -12.51 -4.44 -28.57
C PHE A 291 -13.88 -4.97 -28.97
N GLN A 292 -13.98 -5.65 -30.12
CA GLN A 292 -15.14 -6.47 -30.41
C GLN A 292 -15.00 -7.74 -29.57
N ALA A 293 -15.90 -7.90 -28.60
CA ALA A 293 -16.13 -9.19 -27.98
C ALA A 293 -16.39 -10.23 -29.08
N PRO A 294 -15.82 -11.45 -28.99
CA PRO A 294 -16.08 -12.50 -29.98
C PRO A 294 -17.59 -12.73 -30.09
N HIS A 295 -18.09 -12.82 -31.32
CA HIS A 295 -19.49 -13.09 -31.61
C HIS A 295 -19.91 -14.43 -31.00
N PHE A 296 -20.76 -14.38 -29.98
CA PHE A 296 -21.43 -15.56 -29.44
C PHE A 296 -22.48 -16.04 -30.45
N PRO A 297 -22.58 -17.35 -30.75
CA PRO A 297 -23.67 -17.88 -31.55
C PRO A 297 -25.02 -17.63 -30.85
N PRO A 298 -26.08 -17.26 -31.60
CA PRO A 298 -27.35 -16.83 -31.03
C PRO A 298 -28.21 -18.04 -30.65
N SER A 299 -27.97 -18.63 -29.48
CA SER A 299 -28.93 -19.54 -28.86
C SER A 299 -28.85 -19.59 -27.32
N SER A 300 -28.46 -18.49 -26.68
CA SER A 300 -28.48 -18.35 -25.22
C SER A 300 -29.30 -17.11 -24.83
N PRO A 301 -30.04 -17.15 -23.71
CA PRO A 301 -30.93 -16.07 -23.31
C PRO A 301 -30.15 -14.76 -23.24
N SER A 302 -30.61 -13.76 -23.98
CA SER A 302 -29.96 -12.46 -24.11
C SER A 302 -29.80 -11.82 -22.74
N CYS A 303 -28.56 -11.57 -22.32
CA CYS A 303 -28.27 -10.64 -21.23
C CYS A 303 -28.86 -9.28 -21.62
N GLN A 304 -29.90 -8.84 -20.92
CA GLN A 304 -30.35 -7.46 -21.02
C GLN A 304 -29.31 -6.60 -20.31
N SER A 305 -28.67 -5.69 -21.04
CA SER A 305 -27.93 -4.60 -20.41
C SER A 305 -28.91 -3.86 -19.51
N VAL A 306 -28.60 -3.74 -18.22
CA VAL A 306 -29.34 -2.83 -17.34
C VAL A 306 -29.14 -1.44 -17.93
N THR A 307 -30.16 -0.90 -18.58
CA THR A 307 -30.17 0.49 -19.04
C THR A 307 -29.87 1.33 -17.80
N PRO A 308 -28.84 2.21 -17.79
CA PRO A 308 -28.52 2.99 -16.62
C PRO A 308 -29.78 3.71 -16.16
N LYS A 309 -30.32 3.31 -15.00
CA LYS A 309 -31.39 4.07 -14.35
C LYS A 309 -30.84 5.48 -14.13
N ALA A 310 -31.71 6.47 -14.26
CA ALA A 310 -31.39 7.89 -14.09
C ALA A 310 -30.45 8.12 -12.87
N SER A 311 -29.40 8.92 -13.08
CA SER A 311 -28.41 9.39 -12.09
C SER A 311 -28.13 8.42 -10.94
N LEU A 312 -27.18 7.50 -11.14
CA LEU A 312 -26.62 6.74 -10.01
C LEU A 312 -26.14 7.72 -8.93
N PRO A 313 -26.61 7.62 -7.68
CA PRO A 313 -26.12 8.45 -6.60
C PRO A 313 -24.61 8.21 -6.43
N THR A 314 -23.83 9.28 -6.58
CA THR A 314 -22.37 9.25 -6.40
C THR A 314 -22.05 9.92 -5.07
N LEU A 315 -21.66 9.12 -4.09
CA LEU A 315 -21.17 9.65 -2.82
C LEU A 315 -19.71 10.07 -3.00
N SER A 316 -19.45 11.36 -2.80
CA SER A 316 -18.11 11.95 -2.88
C SER A 316 -17.77 12.60 -1.56
N ILE A 317 -16.60 12.29 -1.02
CA ILE A 317 -16.02 13.02 0.10
C ILE A 317 -15.01 14.03 -0.44
N SER A 318 -14.93 15.21 0.18
CA SER A 318 -14.08 16.32 -0.29
C SER A 318 -12.59 16.13 -0.04
N THR A 319 -12.17 14.97 0.47
CA THR A 319 -10.79 14.67 0.89
C THR A 319 -10.13 13.74 -0.11
N SER A 320 -9.07 14.20 -0.78
CA SER A 320 -8.30 13.36 -1.71
C SER A 320 -7.57 12.24 -0.96
N LEU A 321 -7.51 11.04 -1.57
CA LEU A 321 -6.76 9.87 -1.05
C LEU A 321 -7.27 9.31 0.29
N ALA A 322 -8.49 9.66 0.71
CA ALA A 322 -9.08 9.18 1.96
C ALA A 322 -9.42 7.67 1.99
N GLY A 323 -9.21 6.94 0.90
CA GLY A 323 -9.48 5.50 0.83
C GLY A 323 -10.97 5.18 0.89
N TYR A 324 -11.83 6.07 0.39
CA TYR A 324 -13.27 5.85 0.40
C TYR A 324 -13.64 4.55 -0.33
N GLY A 325 -14.36 3.65 0.34
CA GLY A 325 -14.69 2.31 -0.17
C GLY A 325 -13.62 1.25 0.08
N HIS A 326 -12.61 1.52 0.92
CA HIS A 326 -11.55 0.54 1.24
C HIS A 326 -12.12 -0.76 1.80
N ALA A 327 -13.09 -0.67 2.71
CA ALA A 327 -13.94 -1.78 3.12
C ALA A 327 -15.41 -1.39 3.00
N THR A 328 -16.24 -2.35 2.64
CA THR A 328 -17.70 -2.19 2.55
C THR A 328 -18.38 -3.43 3.12
N VAL A 329 -19.32 -3.25 4.03
CA VAL A 329 -20.13 -4.33 4.61
C VAL A 329 -21.60 -3.94 4.69
N HIS A 330 -22.47 -4.93 4.79
CA HIS A 330 -23.92 -4.74 4.80
C HIS A 330 -24.56 -5.52 5.95
N GLY A 331 -25.59 -4.95 6.57
CA GLY A 331 -26.31 -5.50 7.73
C GLY A 331 -27.56 -4.69 8.01
N ASP A 332 -28.46 -5.17 8.86
CA ASP A 332 -29.64 -4.43 9.33
C ASP A 332 -29.32 -3.77 10.68
N PHE A 333 -28.68 -2.60 10.65
CA PHE A 333 -28.16 -1.96 11.86
C PHE A 333 -29.24 -1.20 12.64
N ASN A 334 -30.40 -0.98 12.01
CA ASN A 334 -31.56 -0.35 12.64
C ASN A 334 -32.73 -1.32 12.92
N GLY A 335 -32.62 -2.60 12.54
CA GLY A 335 -33.61 -3.63 12.78
C GLY A 335 -34.93 -3.41 12.02
N ASP A 336 -34.92 -2.66 10.91
CA ASP A 336 -36.14 -2.34 10.14
C ASP A 336 -36.46 -3.37 9.04
N GLY A 337 -35.60 -4.37 8.87
CA GLY A 337 -35.70 -5.42 7.86
C GLY A 337 -35.12 -5.03 6.49
N SER A 338 -34.60 -3.81 6.33
CA SER A 338 -33.87 -3.36 5.15
C SER A 338 -32.37 -3.47 5.38
N THR A 339 -31.62 -3.82 4.33
CA THR A 339 -30.16 -3.87 4.42
C THR A 339 -29.57 -2.47 4.38
N ASP A 340 -28.79 -2.13 5.39
CA ASP A 340 -27.96 -0.93 5.46
C ASP A 340 -26.56 -1.18 4.87
N LEU A 341 -25.87 -0.11 4.50
CA LEU A 341 -24.51 -0.15 3.96
C LEU A 341 -23.54 0.64 4.83
N ALA A 342 -22.45 0.01 5.27
CA ALA A 342 -21.32 0.67 5.91
C ALA A 342 -20.15 0.75 4.94
N ILE A 343 -19.62 1.96 4.73
CA ILE A 343 -18.50 2.24 3.82
C ILE A 343 -17.40 2.93 4.61
N SER A 344 -16.16 2.42 4.54
CA SER A 344 -15.03 3.03 5.23
C SER A 344 -14.20 3.95 4.35
N ALA A 345 -13.49 4.87 5.00
CA ALA A 345 -12.46 5.71 4.44
C ALA A 345 -11.32 5.81 5.48
N PRO A 346 -10.45 4.78 5.60
CA PRO A 346 -9.45 4.70 6.67
C PRO A 346 -8.38 5.79 6.61
N TYR A 347 -8.22 6.45 5.46
CA TYR A 347 -7.28 7.56 5.30
C TYR A 347 -7.96 8.93 5.40
N HIS A 348 -9.24 8.99 5.81
CA HIS A 348 -9.95 10.23 5.98
C HIS A 348 -9.39 11.06 7.15
N ASP A 349 -9.21 12.35 6.90
CA ASP A 349 -8.79 13.33 7.91
C ASP A 349 -10.03 13.88 8.63
N LEU A 350 -10.02 13.88 9.96
CA LEU A 350 -11.09 14.49 10.77
C LEU A 350 -10.86 16.00 10.99
N SER A 351 -9.61 16.44 10.87
CA SER A 351 -9.20 17.84 10.90
C SER A 351 -7.79 17.98 10.31
N ASP A 352 -7.34 19.22 10.05
CA ASP A 352 -5.94 19.54 9.70
C ASP A 352 -4.92 19.06 10.75
N SER A 353 -5.39 18.69 11.94
CA SER A 353 -4.63 18.16 13.05
C SER A 353 -4.95 16.70 13.36
N THR A 354 -5.81 16.01 12.63
CA THR A 354 -6.20 14.62 12.94
C THR A 354 -6.34 13.87 11.63
N THR A 355 -5.20 13.66 11.00
CA THR A 355 -5.03 13.13 9.65
C THR A 355 -4.95 11.59 9.65
N MET A 356 -5.40 10.95 8.58
CA MET A 356 -5.47 9.49 8.42
C MET A 356 -6.12 8.78 9.63
N ALA A 357 -7.04 9.50 10.28
CA ALA A 357 -7.77 8.97 11.43
C ALA A 357 -8.70 7.86 10.96
N GLY A 358 -9.34 8.06 9.81
CA GLY A 358 -10.31 7.12 9.27
C GLY A 358 -11.73 7.44 9.73
N THR A 359 -12.70 7.06 8.92
CA THR A 359 -14.13 7.33 9.15
C THR A 359 -14.95 6.23 8.50
N VAL A 360 -16.11 5.92 9.08
CA VAL A 360 -17.09 4.99 8.50
C VAL A 360 -18.42 5.71 8.32
N PHE A 361 -19.00 5.57 7.13
CA PHE A 361 -20.25 6.16 6.72
C PHE A 361 -21.31 5.07 6.64
N ILE A 362 -22.46 5.30 7.27
CA ILE A 362 -23.59 4.39 7.27
C ILE A 362 -24.70 4.98 6.39
N MET A 363 -25.29 4.16 5.54
CA MET A 363 -26.41 4.53 4.68
C MET A 363 -27.54 3.53 4.90
N ASN A 364 -28.62 3.99 5.52
CA ASN A 364 -29.73 3.12 5.84
C ASN A 364 -30.50 2.71 4.59
N GLY A 365 -30.91 1.45 4.52
CA GLY A 365 -31.81 0.96 3.50
C GLY A 365 -33.23 1.53 3.65
N PRO A 366 -34.12 1.30 2.67
CA PRO A 366 -33.86 0.76 1.34
C PRO A 366 -33.43 1.84 0.32
N ALA A 367 -33.48 3.12 0.68
CA ALA A 367 -33.14 4.23 -0.20
C ALA A 367 -31.63 4.51 -0.27
N HIS A 368 -30.87 4.08 0.74
CA HIS A 368 -29.46 4.39 0.94
C HIS A 368 -29.22 5.90 0.90
N ASP A 369 -29.67 6.55 1.98
CA ASP A 369 -29.71 8.01 2.09
C ASP A 369 -28.40 8.70 1.70
N THR A 370 -28.53 9.78 0.93
CA THR A 370 -27.44 10.72 0.63
C THR A 370 -27.84 12.12 1.10
N PRO A 371 -27.11 12.76 2.03
CA PRO A 371 -25.86 12.30 2.67
C PRO A 371 -26.06 11.10 3.61
N PRO A 372 -24.97 10.42 4.02
CA PRO A 372 -25.01 9.28 4.95
C PRO A 372 -25.85 9.57 6.20
N SER A 373 -26.62 8.58 6.66
CA SER A 373 -27.49 8.68 7.84
C SER A 373 -26.68 8.87 9.11
N THR A 374 -25.54 8.18 9.22
CA THR A 374 -24.64 8.23 10.38
C THR A 374 -23.19 8.27 9.92
N ILE A 375 -22.36 9.03 10.64
CA ILE A 375 -20.91 9.03 10.51
C ILE A 375 -20.34 8.54 11.83
N LEU A 376 -19.67 7.38 11.82
CA LEU A 376 -18.99 6.87 13.00
C LEU A 376 -17.66 7.60 13.16
N ALA A 377 -17.56 8.36 14.24
CA ALA A 377 -16.34 9.05 14.59
C ALA A 377 -15.28 8.04 15.07
N ASN A 378 -14.03 8.23 14.65
CA ASN A 378 -12.92 7.43 15.13
C ASN A 378 -12.70 7.67 16.64
N PRO A 379 -12.80 6.64 17.49
CA PRO A 379 -12.56 6.77 18.93
C PRO A 379 -11.05 6.74 19.30
N PHE A 380 -10.16 6.51 18.34
CA PHE A 380 -8.71 6.37 18.52
C PHE A 380 -7.93 7.44 17.75
N THR A 381 -6.66 7.67 18.11
CA THR A 381 -5.82 8.67 17.43
C THR A 381 -4.96 8.03 16.34
N GLU A 382 -5.03 8.56 15.10
CA GLU A 382 -4.15 8.19 13.97
C GLU A 382 -4.15 6.69 13.65
N SER A 383 -5.33 6.08 13.63
CA SER A 383 -5.47 4.64 13.75
C SER A 383 -6.00 3.91 12.52
N ARG A 384 -6.26 4.66 11.43
CA ARG A 384 -6.86 4.14 10.20
C ARG A 384 -8.18 3.41 10.45
N PHE A 385 -9.03 4.02 11.26
CA PHE A 385 -10.34 3.48 11.62
C PHE A 385 -11.18 3.19 10.37
N GLY A 386 -11.71 1.98 10.28
CA GLY A 386 -12.39 1.48 9.08
C GLY A 386 -11.50 0.66 8.14
N TRP A 387 -10.31 0.26 8.59
CA TRP A 387 -9.42 -0.62 7.81
C TRP A 387 -10.10 -1.94 7.39
N ALA A 388 -10.65 -2.67 8.35
CA ALA A 388 -11.48 -3.83 8.16
C ALA A 388 -12.79 -3.63 8.92
N MET A 389 -13.87 -4.21 8.40
CA MET A 389 -15.20 -4.19 9.02
C MET A 389 -15.81 -5.58 8.96
N ALA A 390 -16.61 -5.92 9.96
CA ALA A 390 -17.42 -7.13 9.96
C ALA A 390 -18.75 -6.85 10.65
N VAL A 391 -19.82 -7.43 10.10
CA VAL A 391 -21.15 -7.42 10.71
C VAL A 391 -21.30 -8.67 11.57
N VAL A 392 -21.80 -8.52 12.78
CA VAL A 392 -21.98 -9.60 13.77
C VAL A 392 -22.99 -9.15 14.80
N ASP A 393 -23.90 -10.00 15.25
CA ASP A 393 -24.76 -9.70 16.40
C ASP A 393 -24.02 -10.12 17.68
N MET A 394 -23.15 -9.24 18.18
CA MET A 394 -22.25 -9.57 19.29
C MET A 394 -22.95 -9.51 20.65
N ASN A 395 -24.05 -8.76 20.76
CA ASN A 395 -24.83 -8.63 21.99
C ASN A 395 -26.04 -9.59 22.06
N ASP A 396 -26.32 -10.34 21.00
CA ASP A 396 -27.41 -11.32 20.88
C ASP A 396 -28.79 -10.69 21.08
N ASP A 397 -29.01 -9.51 20.48
CA ASP A 397 -30.29 -8.80 20.53
C ASP A 397 -31.12 -8.94 19.23
N GLY A 398 -30.56 -9.61 18.22
CA GLY A 398 -31.21 -9.86 16.93
C GLY A 398 -31.13 -8.70 15.94
N ILE A 399 -30.43 -7.62 16.28
CA ILE A 399 -30.08 -6.51 15.37
C ILE A 399 -28.59 -6.64 15.04
N ASP A 400 -28.21 -6.37 13.79
CA ASP A 400 -26.82 -6.48 13.38
C ASP A 400 -25.95 -5.42 14.08
N ASP A 401 -24.81 -5.82 14.67
CA ASP A 401 -23.78 -4.89 15.14
C ASP A 401 -22.67 -4.72 14.10
N LEU A 402 -21.88 -3.65 14.24
CA LEU A 402 -20.73 -3.37 13.40
C LEU A 402 -19.44 -3.39 14.20
N ALA A 403 -18.53 -4.31 13.85
CA ALA A 403 -17.14 -4.29 14.28
C ALA A 403 -16.29 -3.52 13.27
N VAL A 404 -15.51 -2.55 13.74
CA VAL A 404 -14.65 -1.68 12.93
C VAL A 404 -13.25 -1.67 13.51
N SER A 405 -12.25 -2.04 12.70
CA SER A 405 -10.86 -2.08 13.14
C SER A 405 -10.15 -0.74 12.96
N ALA A 406 -9.14 -0.53 13.80
CA ALA A 406 -8.16 0.54 13.72
C ALA A 406 -6.78 -0.05 14.06
N PRO A 407 -6.11 -0.70 13.09
CA PRO A 407 -4.97 -1.58 13.36
C PRO A 407 -3.70 -0.89 13.85
N PHE A 408 -3.63 0.44 13.77
CA PHE A 408 -2.43 1.21 14.08
C PHE A 408 -2.70 2.30 15.14
N PRO A 409 -1.67 2.81 15.84
CA PRO A 409 -0.37 2.17 16.06
C PRO A 409 -0.44 1.01 17.06
N SER A 410 -1.51 0.88 17.84
CA SER A 410 -1.62 -0.12 18.93
C SER A 410 -2.73 -1.17 18.72
N GLY A 411 -3.33 -1.23 17.52
CA GLY A 411 -4.28 -2.26 17.12
C GLY A 411 -5.55 -2.35 17.98
N HIS A 412 -6.66 -1.83 17.46
CA HIS A 412 -7.95 -1.84 18.14
C HIS A 412 -9.08 -2.33 17.24
N VAL A 413 -10.14 -2.88 17.84
CA VAL A 413 -11.43 -3.11 17.16
C VAL A 413 -12.54 -2.52 18.03
N ALA A 414 -13.25 -1.54 17.50
CA ALA A 414 -14.43 -0.97 18.14
C ALA A 414 -15.68 -1.71 17.65
N VAL A 415 -16.59 -2.03 18.56
CA VAL A 415 -17.87 -2.65 18.24
C VAL A 415 -18.98 -1.69 18.61
N PHE A 416 -19.83 -1.39 17.64
CA PHE A 416 -20.98 -0.49 17.75
C PHE A 416 -22.23 -1.33 17.65
N TYR A 417 -23.05 -1.33 18.70
CA TYR A 417 -24.26 -2.12 18.72
C TYR A 417 -25.36 -1.48 17.90
N GLY A 418 -26.08 -2.31 17.16
CA GLY A 418 -27.31 -1.95 16.47
C GLY A 418 -28.45 -1.64 17.45
N SER A 419 -29.45 -0.91 16.98
CA SER A 419 -30.67 -0.62 17.76
C SER A 419 -31.75 -0.09 16.82
N PRO A 420 -33.02 0.00 17.22
CA PRO A 420 -34.05 0.69 16.42
C PRO A 420 -33.74 2.15 16.04
N ALA A 421 -32.74 2.77 16.69
CA ALA A 421 -32.24 4.11 16.36
C ALA A 421 -31.00 4.09 15.42
N GLY A 422 -30.56 2.92 14.97
CA GLY A 422 -29.30 2.68 14.26
C GLY A 422 -28.15 2.31 15.19
N LEU A 423 -26.93 2.32 14.63
CA LEU A 423 -25.70 2.06 15.38
C LEU A 423 -25.47 3.09 16.49
N SER A 424 -24.94 2.62 17.62
CA SER A 424 -24.44 3.49 18.69
C SER A 424 -23.39 4.48 18.15
N THR A 425 -23.38 5.72 18.65
CA THR A 425 -22.43 6.76 18.20
C THR A 425 -21.06 6.67 18.88
N THR A 426 -20.95 5.85 19.93
CA THR A 426 -19.69 5.51 20.60
C THR A 426 -19.55 3.99 20.68
N PRO A 427 -18.32 3.45 20.75
CA PRO A 427 -18.13 2.00 20.84
C PRO A 427 -18.73 1.44 22.14
N ASN A 428 -19.59 0.42 22.03
CA ASN A 428 -20.11 -0.32 23.18
C ASN A 428 -19.03 -1.28 23.74
N ARG A 429 -18.13 -1.73 22.86
CA ARG A 429 -16.95 -2.53 23.21
C ARG A 429 -15.73 -2.08 22.44
N THR A 430 -14.57 -2.28 23.04
CA THR A 430 -13.27 -2.13 22.40
C THR A 430 -12.44 -3.37 22.69
N LEU A 431 -12.02 -4.05 21.63
CA LEU A 431 -11.18 -5.24 21.68
C LEU A 431 -9.73 -4.84 21.42
N THR A 432 -8.81 -5.52 22.09
CA THR A 432 -7.36 -5.31 21.95
C THR A 432 -6.66 -6.67 21.93
N GLY A 433 -5.58 -6.80 21.14
CA GLY A 433 -4.75 -8.02 21.10
C GLY A 433 -3.87 -8.17 22.35
N GLY A 434 -3.43 -7.04 22.90
CA GLY A 434 -2.52 -6.98 24.04
C GLY A 434 -1.77 -5.64 24.04
N ARG A 435 -0.67 -5.56 24.80
CA ARG A 435 0.26 -4.42 24.68
C ARG A 435 1.22 -4.72 23.53
N HIS A 436 1.33 -3.78 22.59
CA HIS A 436 2.25 -3.80 21.43
C HIS A 436 1.85 -4.66 20.23
N ASP A 437 0.56 -5.02 20.09
CA ASP A 437 0.03 -5.77 18.94
C ASP A 437 -0.36 -4.83 17.78
N GLU A 438 0.63 -4.14 17.22
CA GLU A 438 0.42 -3.37 15.98
C GLU A 438 -0.06 -4.31 14.85
N GLY A 439 -1.11 -3.90 14.12
CA GLY A 439 -1.77 -4.74 13.13
C GLY A 439 -2.91 -5.61 13.68
N PHE A 440 -3.23 -5.55 14.98
CA PHE A 440 -4.41 -6.23 15.49
C PHE A 440 -5.68 -5.66 14.86
N GLY A 441 -6.47 -6.52 14.22
CA GLY A 441 -7.65 -6.12 13.45
C GLY A 441 -7.34 -5.77 12.00
N SER A 442 -6.16 -6.09 11.46
CA SER A 442 -5.91 -5.94 10.02
C SER A 442 -6.88 -6.76 9.16
N THR A 443 -7.46 -7.82 9.71
CA THR A 443 -8.53 -8.61 9.08
C THR A 443 -9.60 -8.94 10.11
N LEU A 444 -10.86 -8.89 9.68
CA LEU A 444 -12.02 -9.26 10.50
C LEU A 444 -12.87 -10.26 9.71
N ALA A 445 -13.42 -11.25 10.40
CA ALA A 445 -14.39 -12.17 9.81
C ALA A 445 -15.46 -12.56 10.84
N ARG A 446 -16.72 -12.64 10.40
CA ARG A 446 -17.80 -13.18 11.22
C ARG A 446 -17.61 -14.69 11.35
N ALA A 447 -17.77 -15.21 12.57
CA ALA A 447 -17.74 -16.62 12.89
C ALA A 447 -19.07 -17.02 13.56
N GLY A 448 -20.00 -17.60 12.80
CA GLY A 448 -21.37 -17.84 13.30
C GLY A 448 -22.13 -16.55 13.64
N ALA A 449 -23.21 -16.65 14.41
CA ALA A 449 -24.10 -15.51 14.66
C ALA A 449 -23.47 -14.42 15.56
N HIS A 450 -22.72 -14.81 16.59
CA HIS A 450 -22.30 -13.91 17.68
C HIS A 450 -20.80 -13.89 17.96
N THR A 451 -19.98 -14.42 17.06
CA THR A 451 -18.52 -14.46 17.26
C THR A 451 -17.77 -13.79 16.12
N LEU A 452 -16.64 -13.19 16.48
CA LEU A 452 -15.80 -12.38 15.62
C LEU A 452 -14.39 -12.94 15.65
N LEU A 453 -13.85 -13.24 14.47
CA LEU A 453 -12.43 -13.50 14.27
C LEU A 453 -11.72 -12.19 14.00
N VAL A 454 -10.60 -11.98 14.68
CA VAL A 454 -9.73 -10.81 14.56
C VAL A 454 -8.33 -11.29 14.24
N GLY A 455 -7.86 -11.01 13.03
CA GLY A 455 -6.53 -11.38 12.59
C GLY A 455 -5.52 -10.28 12.89
N CYS A 456 -4.31 -10.71 13.22
CA CYS A 456 -3.14 -9.87 13.34
C CYS A 456 -1.97 -10.50 12.57
N PRO A 457 -2.00 -10.50 11.22
CA PRO A 457 -0.93 -11.08 10.40
C PRO A 457 0.44 -10.43 10.63
N TYR A 458 0.47 -9.18 11.10
CA TYR A 458 1.70 -8.46 11.39
C TYR A 458 2.22 -8.65 12.82
N CYS A 459 1.43 -9.27 13.70
CA CYS A 459 1.85 -9.55 15.06
C CYS A 459 3.05 -10.49 15.09
N THR A 460 3.96 -10.21 16.02
CA THR A 460 5.02 -11.15 16.38
C THR A 460 4.41 -12.30 17.17
N ALA A 461 4.65 -13.53 16.75
CA ALA A 461 4.24 -14.73 17.48
C ALA A 461 5.47 -15.59 17.74
N HIS A 462 5.63 -16.12 18.96
CA HIS A 462 6.79 -16.96 19.34
C HIS A 462 8.15 -16.30 19.02
N SER A 463 8.26 -14.98 19.20
CA SER A 463 9.45 -14.18 18.85
C SER A 463 9.81 -14.16 17.36
N LEU A 464 8.88 -14.55 16.48
CA LEU A 464 9.01 -14.49 15.04
C LEU A 464 8.18 -13.32 14.50
N ALA A 465 8.86 -12.36 13.89
CA ALA A 465 8.23 -11.17 13.34
C ALA A 465 7.22 -11.52 12.24
N GLN A 466 6.04 -10.90 12.28
CA GLN A 466 4.96 -11.10 11.31
C GLN A 466 4.61 -12.59 11.08
N ALA A 467 4.80 -13.45 12.08
CA ALA A 467 4.32 -14.82 12.04
C ALA A 467 2.77 -14.85 12.04
N GLY A 468 2.17 -13.89 12.75
CA GLY A 468 0.74 -13.68 12.74
C GLY A 468 -0.02 -14.47 13.80
N VAL A 469 -1.15 -13.92 14.24
CA VAL A 469 -2.01 -14.46 15.29
C VAL A 469 -3.47 -14.23 14.91
N VAL A 470 -4.36 -15.15 15.25
CA VAL A 470 -5.82 -14.97 15.10
C VAL A 470 -6.51 -15.11 16.44
N TYR A 471 -7.44 -14.20 16.73
CA TYR A 471 -8.21 -14.16 17.97
C TYR A 471 -9.69 -14.41 17.69
N LEU A 472 -10.34 -15.25 18.50
CA LEU A 472 -11.79 -15.42 18.48
C LEU A 472 -12.41 -14.72 19.68
N TYR A 473 -13.36 -13.82 19.42
CA TYR A 473 -14.17 -13.14 20.42
C TYR A 473 -15.62 -13.59 20.32
N GLY A 474 -16.30 -13.76 21.44
CA GLY A 474 -17.75 -13.94 21.46
C GLY A 474 -18.38 -13.32 22.70
N ALA A 475 -19.51 -12.65 22.54
CA ALA A 475 -20.10 -11.78 23.56
C ALA A 475 -19.09 -10.74 24.12
N GLY A 476 -18.22 -10.20 23.26
CA GLY A 476 -17.19 -9.21 23.62
C GLY A 476 -16.03 -9.72 24.48
N GLN A 477 -15.95 -11.03 24.76
CA GLN A 477 -14.84 -11.64 25.50
C GLN A 477 -13.94 -12.45 24.58
N ARG A 478 -12.62 -12.40 24.81
CA ARG A 478 -11.66 -13.24 24.09
C ARG A 478 -11.86 -14.70 24.49
N ARG A 479 -12.32 -15.52 23.56
CA ARG A 479 -12.60 -16.94 23.77
C ARG A 479 -11.39 -17.81 23.45
N ARG A 480 -10.70 -17.54 22.33
CA ARG A 480 -9.61 -18.40 21.82
C ARG A 480 -8.55 -17.59 21.07
N VAL A 481 -7.36 -18.18 20.95
CA VAL A 481 -6.23 -17.67 20.17
C VAL A 481 -5.68 -18.82 19.33
N PHE A 482 -5.50 -18.59 18.03
CA PHE A 482 -4.92 -19.53 17.09
C PHE A 482 -3.52 -19.07 16.69
N TYR A 483 -2.60 -20.02 16.67
CA TYR A 483 -1.23 -19.84 16.20
C TYR A 483 -0.97 -20.82 15.06
N SER A 484 -0.08 -20.44 14.15
CA SER A 484 0.52 -21.38 13.20
C SER A 484 1.23 -22.50 13.99
N PRO A 485 0.96 -23.79 13.72
CA PRO A 485 1.61 -24.91 14.40
C PRO A 485 3.12 -24.99 14.15
N THR A 486 3.56 -24.48 13.00
CA THR A 486 4.97 -24.40 12.60
C THR A 486 5.27 -22.96 12.20
N PRO A 487 5.34 -22.03 13.16
CA PRO A 487 5.39 -20.62 12.83
C PRO A 487 6.72 -20.25 12.18
N MET A 488 6.67 -19.30 11.25
CA MET A 488 7.84 -18.77 10.54
C MET A 488 7.78 -17.25 10.48
N GLN A 489 8.93 -16.60 10.38
CA GLN A 489 8.96 -15.16 10.14
C GLN A 489 8.23 -14.85 8.82
N TYR A 490 7.42 -13.79 8.84
CA TYR A 490 6.70 -13.28 7.68
C TYR A 490 5.67 -14.24 7.05
N GLU A 491 5.26 -15.32 7.72
CA GLU A 491 4.24 -16.21 7.15
C GLU A 491 2.85 -15.55 7.08
N ARG A 492 2.61 -14.52 7.92
CA ARG A 492 1.38 -13.71 7.98
C ARG A 492 0.12 -14.55 8.22
N PHE A 493 0.17 -15.44 9.19
CA PHE A 493 -1.00 -16.21 9.61
C PHE A 493 -2.13 -15.28 10.08
N GLY A 494 -3.31 -15.45 9.49
CA GLY A 494 -4.46 -14.57 9.73
C GLY A 494 -4.65 -13.46 8.69
N SER A 495 -3.88 -13.45 7.60
CA SER A 495 -4.11 -12.53 6.46
C SER A 495 -5.43 -12.75 5.73
N ALA A 496 -6.02 -13.94 5.85
CA ALA A 496 -7.38 -14.23 5.42
C ALA A 496 -8.01 -15.22 6.39
N MET A 497 -9.31 -15.09 6.62
CA MET A 497 -10.04 -15.95 7.56
C MET A 497 -11.47 -16.14 7.07
N THR A 498 -11.99 -17.34 7.20
CA THR A 498 -13.42 -17.62 7.00
C THR A 498 -13.86 -18.77 7.90
N VAL A 499 -15.16 -18.96 8.04
CA VAL A 499 -15.74 -20.07 8.81
C VAL A 499 -16.60 -20.91 7.89
N MET A 500 -16.56 -22.22 8.10
CA MET A 500 -17.36 -23.20 7.39
C MET A 500 -18.18 -24.03 8.38
N ASP A 501 -19.23 -24.70 7.88
CA ASP A 501 -20.08 -25.60 8.68
C ASP A 501 -19.28 -26.62 9.48
N GLY A 502 -19.90 -27.04 10.58
CA GLY A 502 -19.28 -27.95 11.54
C GLY A 502 -18.31 -27.26 12.49
N GLY A 503 -18.28 -25.93 12.55
CA GLY A 503 -17.41 -25.19 13.49
C GLY A 503 -15.97 -25.08 13.03
N TYR A 504 -15.73 -25.13 11.71
CA TYR A 504 -14.41 -25.00 11.14
C TYR A 504 -14.01 -23.54 10.97
N THR A 505 -12.81 -23.19 11.44
CA THR A 505 -12.16 -21.91 11.18
C THR A 505 -11.03 -22.14 10.18
N ILE A 506 -11.13 -21.50 9.02
CA ILE A 506 -10.14 -21.58 7.95
C ILE A 506 -9.27 -20.32 7.99
N ILE A 507 -7.95 -20.49 8.03
CA ILE A 507 -7.00 -19.38 8.18
C ILE A 507 -5.94 -19.46 7.08
N GLY A 508 -5.70 -18.35 6.40
CA GLY A 508 -4.67 -18.18 5.40
C GLY A 508 -3.38 -17.60 5.99
N ALA A 509 -2.24 -18.08 5.48
CA ALA A 509 -0.90 -17.57 5.74
C ALA A 509 -0.13 -17.48 4.40
N PRO A 510 -0.41 -16.44 3.58
CA PRO A 510 0.10 -16.36 2.21
C PRO A 510 1.63 -16.20 2.13
N GLY A 511 2.29 -15.72 3.20
CA GLY A 511 3.75 -15.61 3.24
C GLY A 511 4.46 -16.92 3.59
N ALA A 512 3.72 -17.99 3.89
CA ALA A 512 4.32 -19.24 4.34
C ALA A 512 5.23 -19.89 3.28
N SER A 513 6.39 -20.36 3.71
CA SER A 513 7.37 -21.07 2.87
C SER A 513 7.31 -22.59 3.11
N VAL A 514 7.56 -23.40 2.09
CA VAL A 514 7.51 -24.87 2.17
C VAL A 514 8.70 -25.46 1.43
N ASN A 515 9.49 -26.33 2.08
CA ASN A 515 10.61 -27.05 1.47
C ASN A 515 11.59 -26.13 0.70
N ASN A 516 11.97 -24.99 1.29
CA ASN A 516 12.80 -23.94 0.67
C ASN A 516 12.19 -23.24 -0.56
N VAL A 517 10.90 -23.47 -0.83
CA VAL A 517 10.13 -22.67 -1.78
C VAL A 517 9.49 -21.56 -0.96
N VAL A 518 9.97 -20.33 -1.19
CA VAL A 518 9.50 -19.16 -0.44
C VAL A 518 8.09 -18.76 -0.85
N GLN A 519 7.32 -18.23 0.09
CA GLN A 519 6.11 -17.43 -0.20
C GLN A 519 5.04 -18.19 -0.99
N VAL A 520 5.01 -19.50 -0.78
CA VAL A 520 4.08 -20.41 -1.45
C VAL A 520 2.67 -20.17 -0.94
N GLY A 521 2.54 -19.90 0.36
CA GLY A 521 1.29 -19.74 1.07
C GLY A 521 0.73 -21.06 1.59
N LYS A 522 0.05 -20.97 2.73
CA LYS A 522 -0.65 -22.08 3.40
C LYS A 522 -2.07 -21.68 3.79
N VAL A 523 -2.95 -22.67 3.83
CA VAL A 523 -4.30 -22.59 4.37
C VAL A 523 -4.45 -23.68 5.43
N TYR A 524 -4.98 -23.30 6.58
CA TYR A 524 -5.14 -24.16 7.75
C TYR A 524 -6.63 -24.35 8.05
N GLY A 525 -7.07 -25.59 8.24
CA GLY A 525 -8.41 -25.91 8.72
C GLY A 525 -8.39 -26.30 10.19
N PHE A 526 -8.95 -25.48 11.05
CA PHE A 526 -9.12 -25.76 12.47
C PHE A 526 -10.56 -26.17 12.76
N HIS A 527 -10.74 -27.22 13.56
CA HIS A 527 -12.04 -27.58 14.12
C HIS A 527 -11.94 -27.50 15.64
N ASP A 528 -12.79 -26.67 16.25
CA ASP A 528 -12.86 -26.50 17.70
C ASP A 528 -11.57 -26.07 18.42
N ASP A 529 -10.54 -25.58 17.71
CA ASP A 529 -9.16 -25.24 18.17
C ASP A 529 -8.07 -26.22 17.75
N ARG A 530 -8.44 -27.41 17.30
CA ARG A 530 -7.50 -28.42 16.83
C ARG A 530 -7.30 -28.29 15.33
N LEU A 531 -6.05 -28.17 14.92
CA LEU A 531 -5.68 -28.28 13.52
C LEU A 531 -6.13 -29.64 13.00
N GLN A 532 -6.97 -29.65 11.97
CA GLN A 532 -7.38 -30.86 11.27
C GLN A 532 -6.48 -31.10 10.07
N TRP A 533 -6.29 -30.07 9.25
CA TRP A 533 -5.50 -30.19 8.02
C TRP A 533 -4.77 -28.90 7.65
N VAL A 534 -3.71 -29.07 6.86
CA VAL A 534 -2.96 -27.98 6.25
C VAL A 534 -2.85 -28.23 4.75
N MET A 535 -3.10 -27.19 3.96
CA MET A 535 -2.91 -27.19 2.52
C MET A 535 -1.90 -26.11 2.15
N ALA A 536 -0.98 -26.41 1.24
CA ALA A 536 0.01 -25.46 0.76
C ALA A 536 -0.13 -25.22 -0.75
N GLY A 537 0.31 -24.04 -1.20
CA GLY A 537 0.63 -23.80 -2.60
C GLY A 537 1.77 -24.73 -3.09
N GLN A 538 2.21 -24.53 -4.33
CA GLN A 538 3.27 -25.35 -4.94
C GLN A 538 4.42 -24.53 -5.54
N THR A 539 4.19 -23.27 -5.90
CA THR A 539 5.20 -22.45 -6.59
C THR A 539 5.66 -21.26 -5.77
N LYS A 540 6.89 -20.78 -6.02
CA LYS A 540 7.42 -19.57 -5.37
C LYS A 540 6.47 -18.40 -5.59
N PHE A 541 6.25 -17.61 -4.54
CA PHE A 541 5.40 -16.42 -4.59
C PHE A 541 3.99 -16.71 -5.13
N GLU A 542 3.41 -17.88 -4.85
CA GLU A 542 2.01 -18.16 -5.22
C GLU A 542 1.03 -17.40 -4.30
N GLN A 543 1.47 -17.10 -3.07
CA GLN A 543 0.65 -16.48 -2.03
C GLN A 543 -0.70 -17.19 -1.85
N PHE A 544 -0.67 -18.53 -1.85
CA PHE A 544 -1.85 -19.37 -1.68
C PHE A 544 -2.53 -19.07 -0.34
N GLY A 545 -3.82 -18.71 -0.38
CA GLY A 545 -4.58 -18.35 0.82
C GLY A 545 -4.62 -16.87 1.14
N SER A 546 -4.27 -15.97 0.21
CA SER A 546 -4.36 -14.51 0.42
C SER A 546 -5.79 -13.99 0.63
N VAL A 547 -6.78 -14.68 0.06
CA VAL A 547 -8.21 -14.42 0.27
C VAL A 547 -8.91 -15.77 0.41
N LEU A 548 -9.82 -15.84 1.37
CA LEU A 548 -10.63 -17.02 1.67
C LEU A 548 -12.09 -16.60 1.74
N GLU A 549 -12.98 -17.40 1.16
CA GLU A 549 -14.42 -17.21 1.29
C GLU A 549 -15.12 -18.58 1.35
N GLY A 550 -15.95 -18.76 2.37
CA GLY A 550 -16.87 -19.88 2.45
C GLY A 550 -18.17 -19.54 1.74
N TRP A 551 -18.68 -20.45 0.91
CA TRP A 551 -19.93 -20.23 0.19
C TRP A 551 -20.96 -21.32 0.50
N ARG A 552 -22.02 -20.92 1.19
CA ARG A 552 -23.15 -21.78 1.63
C ARG A 552 -22.70 -23.06 2.33
N ASP A 553 -21.51 -23.05 2.90
CA ASP A 553 -20.88 -24.21 3.52
C ASP A 553 -20.72 -25.42 2.58
N GLU A 554 -20.84 -25.21 1.27
CA GLU A 554 -20.64 -26.22 0.23
C GLU A 554 -19.26 -26.08 -0.40
N PHE A 555 -18.77 -24.84 -0.54
CA PHE A 555 -17.50 -24.56 -1.20
C PHE A 555 -16.60 -23.66 -0.36
N LEU A 556 -15.31 -23.99 -0.36
CA LEU A 556 -14.25 -23.09 0.07
C LEU A 556 -13.58 -22.49 -1.17
N VAL A 557 -13.51 -21.17 -1.22
CA VAL A 557 -12.80 -20.41 -2.25
C VAL A 557 -11.44 -19.98 -1.71
N VAL A 558 -10.38 -20.24 -2.47
CA VAL A 558 -9.01 -19.88 -2.10
C VAL A 558 -8.33 -19.14 -3.25
N SER A 559 -7.73 -17.99 -2.96
CA SER A 559 -6.99 -17.21 -3.97
C SER A 559 -5.48 -17.46 -3.93
N SER A 560 -4.84 -17.15 -5.06
CA SER A 560 -3.39 -17.18 -5.27
C SER A 560 -3.04 -16.03 -6.23
N PRO A 561 -2.98 -14.79 -5.72
CA PRO A 561 -3.01 -13.58 -6.55
C PRO A 561 -1.78 -13.43 -7.44
N THR A 562 -0.64 -13.96 -7.00
CA THR A 562 0.66 -13.82 -7.65
C THR A 562 1.05 -15.05 -8.46
N GLU A 563 0.18 -16.06 -8.52
CA GLU A 563 0.37 -17.21 -9.41
C GLU A 563 0.40 -16.77 -10.87
N THR A 564 1.50 -17.08 -11.56
CA THR A 564 1.66 -16.74 -12.97
C THR A 564 0.62 -17.47 -13.83
N THR A 565 -0.08 -16.73 -14.69
CA THR A 565 -0.99 -17.32 -15.67
C THR A 565 -0.37 -17.23 -17.07
N GLN A 566 -0.58 -18.29 -17.86
CA GLN A 566 -0.20 -18.30 -19.27
C GLN A 566 -1.47 -18.26 -20.10
N ARG A 567 -1.54 -17.31 -21.05
CA ARG A 567 -2.62 -17.26 -22.06
C ARG A 567 -1.96 -17.24 -23.44
N GLY A 568 -2.04 -18.36 -24.15
CA GLY A 568 -1.29 -18.57 -25.40
C GLY A 568 0.23 -18.60 -25.15
N LEU A 569 1.01 -17.86 -25.94
CA LEU A 569 2.47 -17.72 -25.78
C LEU A 569 2.87 -16.56 -24.83
N GLN A 570 1.92 -15.84 -24.24
CA GLN A 570 2.18 -14.70 -23.36
C GLN A 570 2.01 -15.08 -21.88
N GLN A 571 2.99 -14.68 -21.07
CA GLN A 571 2.95 -14.80 -19.61
C GLN A 571 2.40 -13.49 -19.04
N TYR A 572 1.35 -13.60 -18.23
CA TYR A 572 0.83 -12.48 -17.46
C TYR A 572 1.13 -12.74 -15.98
N TRP A 573 1.99 -11.89 -15.43
CA TRP A 573 2.14 -11.76 -13.99
C TRP A 573 0.93 -10.95 -13.47
N GLN A 574 0.37 -11.32 -12.31
CA GLN A 574 -0.90 -10.80 -11.74
C GLN A 574 -2.22 -11.26 -12.40
N GLY A 575 -2.20 -12.32 -13.21
CA GLY A 575 -3.48 -12.93 -13.62
C GLY A 575 -4.26 -13.52 -12.43
N GLY A 576 -3.53 -13.93 -11.37
CA GLY A 576 -4.06 -14.59 -10.19
C GLY A 576 -4.76 -15.92 -10.52
N ARG A 577 -4.97 -16.75 -9.50
CA ARG A 577 -5.92 -17.85 -9.59
C ARG A 577 -6.87 -17.85 -8.42
N ILE A 578 -8.11 -18.23 -8.70
CA ILE A 578 -9.13 -18.52 -7.71
C ILE A 578 -9.48 -20.00 -7.88
N ARG A 579 -9.46 -20.74 -6.79
CA ARG A 579 -9.80 -22.16 -6.73
C ARG A 579 -11.04 -22.35 -5.89
N LEU A 580 -11.91 -23.26 -6.34
CA LEU A 580 -13.09 -23.68 -5.60
C LEU A 580 -12.89 -25.12 -5.15
N TYR A 581 -13.10 -25.34 -3.87
CA TYR A 581 -12.96 -26.63 -3.21
C TYR A 581 -14.31 -27.11 -2.69
N ASP A 582 -14.61 -28.38 -2.89
CA ASP A 582 -15.75 -29.07 -2.27
C ASP A 582 -15.51 -29.23 -0.77
N TRP A 583 -16.35 -28.59 0.04
CA TRP A 583 -16.21 -28.58 1.49
C TRP A 583 -16.41 -29.96 2.11
N HIS A 584 -17.33 -30.78 1.58
CA HIS A 584 -17.60 -32.13 2.08
C HIS A 584 -16.45 -33.12 1.89
N LEU A 585 -15.46 -32.76 1.07
CA LEU A 585 -14.21 -33.52 0.95
C LEU A 585 -13.12 -32.98 1.87
N LEU A 586 -13.16 -31.69 2.19
CA LEU A 586 -12.20 -31.04 3.09
C LEU A 586 -12.55 -31.25 4.57
N ASP A 587 -13.83 -31.30 4.94
CA ASP A 587 -14.30 -31.51 6.32
C ASP A 587 -13.96 -32.91 6.89
N GLN A 588 -13.74 -33.88 6.01
CA GLN A 588 -13.32 -35.25 6.32
C GLN A 588 -11.80 -35.44 6.28
N ALA A 589 -11.06 -34.43 5.81
CA ALA A 589 -9.63 -34.54 5.61
C ALA A 589 -8.85 -34.38 6.92
N GLN A 590 -7.66 -34.99 6.98
CA GLN A 590 -6.80 -34.96 8.17
C GLN A 590 -5.32 -34.85 7.78
N ASN A 591 -4.53 -34.18 8.61
CA ASN A 591 -3.10 -33.91 8.44
C ASN A 591 -2.79 -33.01 7.23
N ASP A 592 -1.55 -33.04 6.75
CA ASP A 592 -1.17 -32.31 5.54
C ASP A 592 -1.85 -32.94 4.31
N ILE A 593 -2.61 -32.12 3.58
CA ILE A 593 -3.39 -32.54 2.42
C ILE A 593 -2.82 -31.94 1.14
N ALA A 594 -2.94 -32.68 0.03
CA ALA A 594 -2.52 -32.19 -1.26
C ALA A 594 -3.41 -31.00 -1.71
N ARG A 595 -2.82 -30.06 -2.46
CA ARG A 595 -3.51 -28.84 -2.95
C ARG A 595 -4.71 -29.14 -3.85
N ASP A 596 -4.77 -30.33 -4.45
CA ASP A 596 -5.86 -30.78 -5.32
C ASP A 596 -6.94 -31.58 -4.59
N THR A 597 -6.76 -31.89 -3.30
CA THR A 597 -7.80 -32.50 -2.45
C THR A 597 -9.03 -31.61 -2.42
N GLY A 598 -10.19 -32.14 -2.82
CA GLY A 598 -11.45 -31.40 -2.88
C GLY A 598 -11.54 -30.38 -4.03
N LEU A 599 -10.50 -30.19 -4.84
CA LEU A 599 -10.50 -29.19 -5.90
C LEU A 599 -11.53 -29.56 -6.99
N LEU A 600 -12.46 -28.65 -7.27
CA LEU A 600 -13.44 -28.84 -8.33
C LEU A 600 -12.76 -28.71 -9.70
N GLN A 601 -12.49 -29.85 -10.33
CA GLN A 601 -11.96 -29.89 -11.70
C GLN A 601 -13.10 -29.92 -12.72
N ALA A 602 -13.17 -28.90 -13.58
CA ALA A 602 -14.07 -28.93 -14.73
C ALA A 602 -13.62 -30.05 -15.70
N ARG A 603 -14.34 -31.18 -15.71
CA ARG A 603 -14.29 -32.12 -16.84
C ARG A 603 -15.15 -31.53 -17.96
N PHE A 604 -14.54 -31.39 -19.14
CA PHE A 604 -15.10 -30.91 -20.42
C PHE A 604 -16.62 -30.64 -20.45
N GLY A 605 -16.97 -29.37 -20.73
CA GLY A 605 -18.36 -28.93 -20.90
C GLY A 605 -18.92 -28.29 -19.64
N PHE A 606 -19.54 -27.14 -19.81
CA PHE A 606 -20.22 -26.35 -18.77
C PHE A 606 -20.83 -27.18 -17.64
N ARG A 607 -20.43 -26.93 -16.39
CA ARG A 607 -21.28 -27.27 -15.25
C ARG A 607 -22.07 -26.03 -14.84
N ILE A 608 -23.35 -26.07 -15.15
CA ILE A 608 -24.36 -25.28 -14.47
C ILE A 608 -24.50 -25.92 -13.09
N ILE A 609 -24.02 -25.26 -12.04
CA ILE A 609 -24.31 -25.68 -10.67
C ILE A 609 -25.63 -25.01 -10.33
N ASN A 610 -26.68 -25.81 -10.19
CA ASN A 610 -28.00 -25.33 -9.82
C ASN A 610 -28.04 -25.22 -8.29
N VAL A 611 -28.19 -24.00 -7.77
CA VAL A 611 -28.04 -23.69 -6.35
C VAL A 611 -29.26 -22.92 -5.86
N GLY A 612 -30.39 -23.62 -5.86
CA GLY A 612 -31.68 -23.07 -5.44
C GLY A 612 -32.14 -21.94 -6.37
N SER A 613 -32.43 -20.76 -5.82
CA SER A 613 -32.84 -19.56 -6.58
C SER A 613 -31.68 -18.85 -7.30
N GLY A 614 -30.45 -19.33 -7.18
CA GLY A 614 -29.28 -18.83 -7.89
C GLY A 614 -28.62 -19.91 -8.72
N VAL A 615 -27.95 -19.52 -9.81
CA VAL A 615 -27.12 -20.43 -10.61
C VAL A 615 -25.71 -19.85 -10.64
N ILE A 616 -24.73 -20.64 -10.17
CA ILE A 616 -23.33 -20.31 -10.42
C ILE A 616 -22.98 -20.87 -11.79
N CYS A 617 -22.73 -19.96 -12.74
CA CYS A 617 -22.21 -20.29 -14.06
C CYS A 617 -20.69 -20.08 -14.06
N VAL A 618 -19.94 -21.16 -13.84
CA VAL A 618 -18.50 -21.15 -14.13
C VAL A 618 -18.33 -21.41 -15.62
N THR A 619 -18.11 -20.37 -16.41
CA THR A 619 -17.88 -20.54 -17.86
C THR A 619 -16.42 -20.88 -18.11
N SER A 620 -16.19 -21.91 -18.94
CA SER A 620 -14.90 -22.18 -19.55
C SER A 620 -15.03 -21.92 -21.05
N GLN A 621 -14.34 -20.93 -21.60
CA GLN A 621 -14.16 -20.87 -23.06
C GLN A 621 -12.97 -21.74 -23.47
N HIS A 622 -13.20 -22.59 -24.47
CA HIS A 622 -12.16 -23.30 -25.20
C HIS A 622 -12.06 -22.64 -26.57
N ASP A 623 -10.89 -22.10 -26.92
CA ASP A 623 -10.60 -21.82 -28.32
C ASP A 623 -10.10 -23.12 -28.98
N SER A 624 -10.37 -23.30 -30.26
CA SER A 624 -10.26 -24.57 -30.99
C SER A 624 -8.81 -25.08 -31.21
N HIS A 625 -7.83 -24.51 -30.51
CA HIS A 625 -6.40 -24.82 -30.62
C HIS A 625 -5.72 -25.19 -29.28
N GLY A 626 -6.44 -25.89 -28.39
CA GLY A 626 -5.80 -26.74 -27.38
C GLY A 626 -4.88 -26.04 -26.37
N ALA A 627 -5.40 -25.16 -25.50
CA ALA A 627 -4.89 -24.91 -24.13
C ALA A 627 -5.77 -23.88 -23.35
N ARG A 628 -6.61 -24.42 -22.44
CA ARG A 628 -7.08 -23.97 -21.11
C ARG A 628 -7.13 -22.49 -20.62
N PHE A 629 -8.31 -22.19 -20.05
CA PHE A 629 -8.76 -21.36 -18.89
C PHE A 629 -8.38 -19.87 -18.74
N SER A 630 -9.36 -19.00 -19.06
CA SER A 630 -9.62 -17.75 -18.33
C SER A 630 -11.08 -17.78 -17.87
N GLY A 631 -11.35 -17.92 -16.57
CA GLY A 631 -12.71 -17.93 -16.04
C GLY A 631 -12.93 -16.72 -15.16
N ALA A 632 -13.80 -15.81 -15.56
CA ALA A 632 -14.48 -14.92 -14.62
C ALA A 632 -15.54 -15.76 -13.87
N VAL A 633 -15.54 -15.68 -12.54
CA VAL A 633 -16.63 -16.23 -11.73
C VAL A 633 -17.77 -15.22 -11.76
N HIS A 634 -18.82 -15.52 -12.50
CA HIS A 634 -20.03 -14.70 -12.50
C HIS A 634 -21.06 -15.37 -11.58
N VAL A 635 -21.40 -14.68 -10.48
CA VAL A 635 -22.48 -15.08 -9.57
C VAL A 635 -23.75 -14.38 -10.07
N TYR A 636 -24.77 -15.16 -10.46
CA TYR A 636 -26.06 -14.62 -10.87
C TYR A 636 -27.13 -15.01 -9.85
N GLN A 637 -27.85 -14.00 -9.37
CA GLN A 637 -29.11 -14.17 -8.64
C GLN A 637 -30.25 -13.94 -9.65
N PHE A 638 -31.05 -14.99 -9.92
CA PHE A 638 -32.24 -14.83 -10.76
C PHE A 638 -33.40 -14.41 -9.85
N GLN A 639 -34.09 -13.33 -10.22
CA GLN A 639 -35.35 -12.92 -9.59
C GLN A 639 -36.51 -13.81 -10.03
#